data_AF-A0A8C7MX04-F1
#
_entry.id   AF-A0A8C7MX04-F1
#
_cell.length_a   1.000
_cell.length_b   1.000
_cell.length_c   1.000
_cell.angle_alpha   90.00
_cell.angle_beta   90.00
_cell.angle_gamma   90.00
#
_symmetry.space_group_name_H-M   'P 1'
#
loop_
_entity.id
_entity.type
_entity.pdbx_description
1 polymer ?
#
loop_
_entity_poly.entity_id
_entity_poly.type
_entity_poly.pdbx_seq_one_letter_code
_entity_poly.pdbx_strand_id
1 'polypeptide(L)'
;MPESQQCHLFSPPPPLLLPPPLFLSPTLFFSLPLSFPPSPLSPSSLSPSSHSPPLSPFLSLSFFPLSLPLPLPLPLPLSPCVFPLSFPPVCSQFSKGVYAIIGLYDRKTVNMLMSFCGALHVCFVTPSFPIETANQFVIQLRPELQDTLVGVIDHYGWTKFVYMYSSDSGLSVLQKVLDTAAERSWLVTSVNVETMTETSFLKVFQDLDKRKEGQIIIDCETERLTSILKKIVEHGKNAKSYHYILANLGFLDIDLTDLRKGGANITGFQLVNYTEQNVSRTIQQWMEFENKDAKFPKRRLKYTGALTYDGVKVMSTAFQNLRKQRIDISRRGNAGECLANPPAPWGQGIDIQRALQQVRIHGLTGHIQFNEKGRRTNFTVSVMELAPSGPKKVGYWNEDEKYVSTATFMRGSNDSSYGLQNRTYIVTTILESPYVMLKKNHDQLSGNDKYEGYIVELAAEIAKHVGYHYKLKVVSDGKYGARDSETKMWNGMVGELVYGKADVAVAPLTITLVREEVIDFSKPFMSLGISIMIKKPTKSKPGVFSFLDPLAYEIWMCIVFAYIGVSVVLFLVSRFSPYEWHAEDYEEGAEPQTPTQPTGPGAGLQSGQSPGQQGQNQQNQEQTNEFGIFNSLWFSLGAFMQQGCDISPRSLSGRIVGGVWWFFTLIIISSYTANLAAFLTVERMVSPIESAEDLAKQTEIAYGTLDAGSTKEFFRRSKIAVFEKMWSYMKSADPSVFVKTTDEGVMRVRKSKGKYAYLLESTMNEYIEQRKPCDTMKVGGNLDSKGYGIATPKGSPLRNPVNLAVLKLNEQGLLDKLKNKWWYDKGECGSGGGDSKDKTSALSLSNVAGVFYILIGGLGLAMLVALVEFCYKSRTESQRMKVSTARAAAASAAQTFQSGGGENGRILTHDFPKTVQTLPCMSHNASMGLSASGIWRIKMKIKEDEEHVATKRSHCWAEMFFSSFIQIF
;
A
#
# COMPACT_ATOMS: atom_id res chain seq x y z
N MET A 1 20.24 -9.75 51.46
CA MET A 1 20.71 -8.78 52.46
C MET A 1 20.88 -7.43 51.77
N PRO A 2 20.56 -6.32 52.45
CA PRO A 2 19.21 -5.73 52.32
C PRO A 2 19.15 -4.55 51.31
N GLU A 3 18.04 -3.87 51.03
CA GLU A 3 16.86 -3.57 51.87
C GLU A 3 15.49 -3.95 51.26
N SER A 4 14.45 -3.73 52.07
CA SER A 4 13.08 -4.19 51.88
C SER A 4 12.08 -3.08 52.22
N GLN A 5 10.94 -3.03 51.51
CA GLN A 5 9.65 -2.82 52.16
C GLN A 5 8.49 -3.32 51.30
N GLN A 6 7.29 -3.35 51.88
CA GLN A 6 6.16 -4.19 51.46
C GLN A 6 4.82 -3.52 51.85
N CYS A 7 3.71 -4.04 51.31
CA CYS A 7 2.32 -3.92 51.82
C CYS A 7 1.44 -2.70 51.47
N HIS A 8 0.45 -2.99 50.59
CA HIS A 8 -1.01 -2.88 50.83
C HIS A 8 -1.85 -1.61 50.52
N LEU A 9 -2.97 -1.88 49.81
CA LEU A 9 -4.30 -1.21 49.70
C LEU A 9 -4.35 0.34 49.55
N PHE A 10 -5.07 0.90 48.57
CA PHE A 10 -6.55 0.95 48.55
C PHE A 10 -7.11 1.26 47.14
N SER A 11 -8.44 1.17 46.98
CA SER A 11 -9.23 1.76 45.88
C SER A 11 -10.42 2.51 46.52
N PRO A 12 -10.93 3.63 45.95
CA PRO A 12 -12.04 3.52 44.99
C PRO A 12 -11.99 4.62 43.87
N PRO A 13 -13.06 5.35 43.42
CA PRO A 13 -13.29 5.58 41.98
C PRO A 13 -13.15 7.05 41.51
N PRO A 14 -13.24 7.34 40.18
CA PRO A 14 -13.20 8.70 39.63
C PRO A 14 -14.50 9.51 39.88
N PRO A 15 -14.43 10.86 39.85
CA PRO A 15 -15.58 11.74 40.08
C PRO A 15 -16.53 11.86 38.87
N LEU A 16 -17.80 12.13 39.16
CA LEU A 16 -18.85 12.47 38.20
C LEU A 16 -18.75 13.94 37.76
N LEU A 17 -19.11 14.22 36.50
CA LEU A 17 -19.38 15.59 36.01
C LEU A 17 -20.78 15.62 35.35
N LEU A 18 -21.60 16.56 35.78
CA LEU A 18 -22.97 16.79 35.31
C LEU A 18 -23.00 17.85 34.18
N PRO A 19 -23.96 17.77 33.24
CA PRO A 19 -24.19 18.83 32.25
C PRO A 19 -25.07 19.97 32.81
N PRO A 20 -24.91 21.22 32.34
CA PRO A 20 -25.80 22.35 32.63
C PRO A 20 -27.12 22.30 31.83
N PRO A 21 -28.15 23.11 32.18
CA PRO A 21 -29.56 22.78 31.87
C PRO A 21 -30.13 23.39 30.57
N LEU A 22 -31.26 22.82 30.14
CA LEU A 22 -32.14 23.35 29.09
C LEU A 22 -33.15 24.36 29.66
N PHE A 23 -33.50 25.37 28.87
CA PHE A 23 -34.71 26.19 29.06
C PHE A 23 -35.91 25.58 28.33
N LEU A 24 -37.12 25.78 28.89
CA LEU A 24 -38.40 25.29 28.37
C LEU A 24 -39.35 26.46 28.08
N SER A 25 -40.11 26.38 26.97
CA SER A 25 -41.52 26.79 26.80
C SER A 25 -41.96 26.47 25.34
N PRO A 26 -43.27 26.49 24.95
CA PRO A 26 -43.95 25.22 24.66
C PRO A 26 -44.82 25.24 23.38
N THR A 27 -45.79 24.30 23.28
CA THR A 27 -46.92 24.19 22.31
C THR A 27 -46.56 23.58 20.93
N LEU A 28 -47.39 22.72 20.29
CA LEU A 28 -48.62 21.99 20.70
C LEU A 28 -48.76 20.69 19.84
N PHE A 29 -49.51 19.72 20.40
CA PHE A 29 -50.17 18.49 19.89
C PHE A 29 -50.36 18.34 18.35
N PHE A 30 -50.35 17.12 17.75
CA PHE A 30 -51.38 16.07 18.00
C PHE A 30 -51.00 14.60 17.63
N SER A 31 -51.54 13.67 18.43
CA SER A 31 -51.96 12.26 18.15
C SER A 31 -51.15 11.29 17.26
N LEU A 32 -50.59 10.27 17.93
CA LEU A 32 -50.51 8.83 17.55
C LEU A 32 -51.92 8.22 17.29
N PRO A 33 -52.11 7.04 16.62
CA PRO A 33 -51.60 5.73 17.10
C PRO A 33 -51.20 4.66 16.05
N LEU A 34 -50.81 3.49 16.56
CA LEU A 34 -50.39 2.28 15.82
C LEU A 34 -51.57 1.45 15.31
N SER A 35 -51.35 0.59 14.29
CA SER A 35 -51.72 -0.86 14.29
C SER A 35 -51.23 -1.64 13.05
N PHE A 36 -51.36 -2.98 13.10
CA PHE A 36 -50.89 -3.99 12.12
C PHE A 36 -52.01 -4.36 11.07
N PRO A 37 -51.84 -5.35 10.15
CA PRO A 37 -52.44 -5.30 8.80
C PRO A 37 -53.82 -6.01 8.71
N PRO A 38 -54.46 -6.03 7.53
CA PRO A 38 -54.25 -7.18 6.63
C PRO A 38 -54.24 -6.84 5.12
N SER A 39 -53.97 -7.84 4.28
CA SER A 39 -54.35 -7.86 2.85
C SER A 39 -55.86 -8.17 2.71
N PRO A 40 -56.56 -7.79 1.62
CA PRO A 40 -56.54 -8.65 0.42
C PRO A 40 -56.84 -7.97 -0.95
N LEU A 41 -56.64 -8.78 -2.02
CA LEU A 41 -57.36 -8.78 -3.31
C LEU A 41 -57.24 -7.60 -4.31
N SER A 42 -57.48 -7.96 -5.57
CA SER A 42 -57.45 -7.17 -6.83
C SER A 42 -58.91 -7.10 -7.40
N PRO A 43 -59.27 -6.73 -8.68
CA PRO A 43 -58.50 -6.72 -9.94
C PRO A 43 -58.86 -5.56 -10.94
N SER A 44 -58.60 -5.79 -12.25
CA SER A 44 -58.92 -4.98 -13.45
C SER A 44 -58.03 -3.75 -13.69
N SER A 45 -57.74 -3.29 -14.93
CA SER A 45 -57.76 -3.85 -16.31
C SER A 45 -56.88 -2.92 -17.20
N LEU A 46 -56.43 -3.18 -18.44
CA LEU A 46 -56.84 -4.01 -19.58
C LEU A 46 -55.63 -4.60 -20.36
N SER A 47 -55.89 -5.53 -21.28
CA SER A 47 -55.09 -5.88 -22.48
C SER A 47 -55.98 -5.68 -23.75
N PRO A 48 -55.65 -6.03 -25.03
CA PRO A 48 -54.76 -7.07 -25.57
C PRO A 48 -53.63 -6.45 -26.46
N SER A 49 -52.92 -7.07 -27.41
CA SER A 49 -52.94 -8.36 -28.16
C SER A 49 -51.54 -8.58 -28.76
N SER A 50 -51.02 -9.75 -29.14
CA SER A 50 -51.42 -11.18 -29.13
C SER A 50 -50.13 -12.02 -29.40
N HIS A 51 -50.06 -13.36 -29.54
CA HIS A 51 -51.04 -14.43 -29.75
C HIS A 51 -50.55 -15.75 -29.11
N SER A 52 -51.33 -16.83 -29.22
CA SER A 52 -51.07 -18.19 -28.69
C SER A 52 -51.82 -19.24 -29.58
N PRO A 53 -52.05 -20.56 -29.28
CA PRO A 53 -51.93 -21.30 -28.01
C PRO A 53 -51.36 -22.76 -28.04
N PRO A 54 -51.19 -23.41 -26.86
CA PRO A 54 -50.95 -24.85 -26.65
C PRO A 54 -52.11 -25.56 -25.90
N LEU A 55 -51.96 -26.86 -25.55
CA LEU A 55 -52.85 -27.60 -24.62
C LEU A 55 -52.09 -28.62 -23.70
N SER A 56 -51.97 -28.31 -22.41
CA SER A 56 -52.55 -29.01 -21.20
C SER A 56 -52.66 -30.56 -21.10
N PRO A 57 -52.92 -31.21 -19.92
CA PRO A 57 -52.55 -30.92 -18.50
C PRO A 57 -52.38 -32.17 -17.52
N PHE A 58 -52.20 -31.90 -16.20
CA PHE A 58 -52.46 -32.73 -14.96
C PHE A 58 -51.50 -33.85 -14.43
N LEU A 59 -50.79 -33.52 -13.33
CA LEU A 59 -50.66 -34.16 -11.98
C LEU A 59 -50.28 -35.66 -11.70
N SER A 60 -49.21 -35.80 -10.90
CA SER A 60 -48.94 -36.73 -9.75
C SER A 60 -49.21 -38.25 -9.81
N LEU A 61 -48.18 -39.06 -9.51
CA LEU A 61 -48.09 -39.90 -8.30
C LEU A 61 -46.70 -40.58 -8.13
N SER A 62 -46.56 -41.49 -7.14
CA SER A 62 -45.28 -42.00 -6.60
C SER A 62 -45.21 -43.54 -6.48
N PHE A 63 -43.99 -44.07 -6.30
CA PHE A 63 -43.57 -45.45 -5.94
C PHE A 63 -43.33 -46.52 -7.04
N PHE A 64 -42.41 -47.43 -6.68
CA PHE A 64 -41.95 -48.69 -7.31
C PHE A 64 -43.01 -49.84 -7.19
N PRO A 65 -42.84 -51.11 -7.69
CA PRO A 65 -41.64 -51.75 -8.27
C PRO A 65 -41.83 -52.68 -9.53
N LEU A 66 -40.69 -53.15 -10.06
CA LEU A 66 -40.40 -54.50 -10.66
C LEU A 66 -41.01 -55.03 -11.98
N SER A 67 -40.16 -55.84 -12.65
CA SER A 67 -40.43 -57.08 -13.44
C SER A 67 -40.37 -57.09 -14.99
N LEU A 68 -40.09 -58.31 -15.49
CA LEU A 68 -39.67 -58.82 -16.81
C LEU A 68 -40.84 -58.95 -17.85
N PRO A 69 -40.67 -59.53 -19.08
CA PRO A 69 -39.56 -59.51 -20.08
C PRO A 69 -40.02 -59.48 -21.58
N LEU A 70 -39.05 -59.55 -22.54
CA LEU A 70 -39.17 -60.06 -23.94
C LEU A 70 -40.07 -59.27 -24.94
N PRO A 71 -40.01 -59.51 -26.28
CA PRO A 71 -38.99 -60.19 -27.11
C PRO A 71 -38.41 -59.34 -28.27
N LEU A 72 -37.38 -59.84 -28.96
CA LEU A 72 -36.98 -59.43 -30.32
C LEU A 72 -36.64 -60.68 -31.19
N PRO A 73 -36.78 -60.62 -32.54
CA PRO A 73 -36.87 -61.81 -33.40
C PRO A 73 -35.54 -62.37 -33.93
N LEU A 74 -35.63 -63.56 -34.54
CA LEU A 74 -34.55 -64.30 -35.21
C LEU A 74 -34.09 -63.67 -36.54
N PRO A 75 -32.83 -63.89 -36.95
CA PRO A 75 -32.27 -63.42 -38.23
C PRO A 75 -32.40 -64.46 -39.38
N LEU A 76 -32.15 -64.00 -40.61
CA LEU A 76 -31.79 -64.85 -41.77
C LEU A 76 -30.34 -64.56 -42.20
N PRO A 77 -29.65 -65.50 -42.90
CA PRO A 77 -28.19 -65.55 -42.91
C PRO A 77 -27.50 -64.75 -44.02
N LEU A 78 -26.24 -64.38 -43.77
CA LEU A 78 -25.27 -63.94 -44.77
C LEU A 78 -24.03 -64.85 -44.76
N SER A 79 -23.42 -65.03 -45.93
CA SER A 79 -22.29 -65.93 -46.16
C SER A 79 -20.98 -65.43 -45.53
N PRO A 80 -19.99 -66.32 -45.26
CA PRO A 80 -18.82 -65.98 -44.47
C PRO A 80 -17.77 -65.17 -45.26
N CYS A 81 -17.42 -63.99 -44.75
CA CYS A 81 -16.19 -63.31 -45.16
C CYS A 81 -14.97 -64.06 -44.59
N VAL A 82 -14.23 -64.74 -45.46
CA VAL A 82 -12.98 -65.42 -45.11
C VAL A 82 -11.88 -64.37 -44.86
N PHE A 83 -11.79 -63.90 -43.61
CA PHE A 83 -10.52 -63.40 -43.09
C PHE A 83 -9.53 -64.57 -42.99
N PRO A 84 -8.24 -64.38 -43.32
CA PRO A 84 -7.23 -65.41 -43.11
C PRO A 84 -7.08 -65.66 -41.61
N LEU A 85 -7.62 -66.78 -41.14
CA LEU A 85 -7.49 -67.27 -39.77
C LEU A 85 -6.03 -67.69 -39.50
N SER A 86 -5.17 -66.70 -39.24
CA SER A 86 -3.95 -66.90 -38.47
C SER A 86 -4.37 -67.39 -37.09
N PHE A 87 -4.32 -68.72 -36.91
CA PHE A 87 -4.74 -69.40 -35.68
C PHE A 87 -4.16 -68.66 -34.46
N PRO A 88 -5.02 -68.23 -33.51
CA PRO A 88 -4.53 -67.57 -32.30
C PRO A 88 -3.48 -68.47 -31.64
N PRO A 89 -2.30 -67.95 -31.21
CA PRO A 89 -1.27 -68.80 -30.62
C PRO A 89 -1.79 -69.63 -29.44
N VAL A 90 -2.77 -69.09 -28.70
CA VAL A 90 -3.57 -69.77 -27.67
C VAL A 90 -4.16 -71.09 -28.17
N CYS A 91 -4.78 -71.12 -29.36
CA CYS A 91 -5.36 -72.32 -29.97
C CYS A 91 -4.29 -73.37 -30.30
N SER A 92 -3.12 -72.95 -30.78
CA SER A 92 -1.99 -73.84 -31.07
C SER A 92 -1.37 -74.44 -29.80
N GLN A 93 -1.41 -73.72 -28.67
CA GLN A 93 -1.00 -74.28 -27.38
C GLN A 93 -2.11 -75.14 -26.75
N PHE A 94 -3.38 -74.76 -26.91
CA PHE A 94 -4.51 -75.56 -26.43
C PHE A 94 -4.55 -76.93 -27.09
N SER A 95 -4.44 -77.02 -28.42
CA SER A 95 -4.44 -78.32 -29.13
C SER A 95 -3.26 -79.23 -28.76
N LYS A 96 -2.11 -78.64 -28.37
CA LYS A 96 -0.96 -79.37 -27.76
C LYS A 96 -1.20 -79.84 -26.32
N GLY A 97 -2.34 -79.50 -25.71
CA GLY A 97 -2.75 -79.98 -24.40
C GLY A 97 -2.09 -79.28 -23.21
N VAL A 98 -1.55 -78.06 -23.36
CA VAL A 98 -0.85 -77.37 -22.27
C VAL A 98 -1.72 -77.17 -21.01
N TYR A 99 -1.09 -77.26 -19.84
CA TYR A 99 -1.75 -77.10 -18.54
C TYR A 99 -1.88 -75.64 -18.08
N ALA A 100 -0.96 -74.77 -18.51
CA ALA A 100 -1.00 -73.33 -18.23
C ALA A 100 -0.13 -72.60 -19.26
N ILE A 101 -0.45 -71.33 -19.50
CA ILE A 101 0.27 -70.45 -20.43
C ILE A 101 0.86 -69.29 -19.64
N ILE A 102 2.13 -68.94 -19.90
CA ILE A 102 2.73 -67.69 -19.43
C ILE A 102 2.98 -66.79 -20.64
N GLY A 103 2.62 -65.52 -20.56
CA GLY A 103 2.73 -64.62 -21.71
C GLY A 103 2.43 -63.16 -21.43
N LEU A 104 2.65 -62.34 -22.46
CA LEU A 104 2.27 -60.92 -22.50
C LEU A 104 0.96 -60.76 -23.26
N TYR A 105 0.14 -59.79 -22.85
CA TYR A 105 -0.92 -59.20 -23.68
C TYR A 105 -0.70 -57.71 -23.89
N ASP A 106 -1.34 -57.20 -24.94
CA ASP A 106 -1.51 -55.78 -25.26
C ASP A 106 -2.99 -55.39 -25.07
N ARG A 107 -3.29 -54.09 -24.96
CA ARG A 107 -4.65 -53.55 -24.83
C ARG A 107 -5.58 -54.00 -25.96
N LYS A 108 -5.04 -54.25 -27.16
CA LYS A 108 -5.78 -54.69 -28.35
C LYS A 108 -6.06 -56.20 -28.34
N THR A 109 -5.21 -57.01 -27.69
CA THR A 109 -5.31 -58.48 -27.69
C THR A 109 -5.90 -59.06 -26.40
N VAL A 110 -5.94 -58.30 -25.30
CA VAL A 110 -6.32 -58.86 -24.01
C VAL A 110 -7.75 -59.36 -23.94
N ASN A 111 -8.75 -58.61 -24.44
CA ASN A 111 -10.16 -59.04 -24.39
C ASN A 111 -10.38 -60.41 -25.08
N MET A 112 -9.64 -60.67 -26.17
CA MET A 112 -9.63 -61.95 -26.87
C MET A 112 -9.02 -63.06 -26.00
N LEU A 113 -7.85 -62.81 -25.40
CA LEU A 113 -7.19 -63.74 -24.47
C LEU A 113 -8.08 -64.07 -23.26
N MET A 114 -8.73 -63.07 -22.65
CA MET A 114 -9.65 -63.28 -21.54
C MET A 114 -10.81 -64.20 -21.92
N SER A 115 -11.40 -63.98 -23.09
CA SER A 115 -12.51 -64.79 -23.60
C SER A 115 -12.09 -66.26 -23.81
N PHE A 116 -10.92 -66.52 -24.41
CA PHE A 116 -10.43 -67.89 -24.61
C PHE A 116 -10.06 -68.58 -23.29
N CYS A 117 -9.42 -67.88 -22.35
CA CYS A 117 -9.05 -68.45 -21.05
C CYS A 117 -10.29 -68.80 -20.22
N GLY A 118 -11.30 -67.92 -20.24
CA GLY A 118 -12.61 -68.15 -19.62
C GLY A 118 -13.38 -69.33 -20.24
N ALA A 119 -13.45 -69.42 -21.57
CA ALA A 119 -14.22 -70.47 -22.24
C ALA A 119 -13.56 -71.87 -22.18
N LEU A 120 -12.23 -71.94 -22.12
CA LEU A 120 -11.48 -73.21 -22.18
C LEU A 120 -10.93 -73.68 -20.82
N HIS A 121 -11.11 -72.88 -19.76
CA HIS A 121 -10.53 -73.08 -18.42
C HIS A 121 -8.99 -73.19 -18.44
N VAL A 122 -8.32 -72.41 -19.29
CA VAL A 122 -6.85 -72.43 -19.43
C VAL A 122 -6.24 -71.30 -18.62
N CYS A 123 -5.41 -71.64 -17.62
CA CYS A 123 -4.76 -70.63 -16.78
C CYS A 123 -3.70 -69.83 -17.54
N PHE A 124 -3.83 -68.50 -17.55
CA PHE A 124 -2.87 -67.56 -18.16
C PHE A 124 -2.19 -66.70 -17.08
N VAL A 125 -0.85 -66.73 -17.04
CA VAL A 125 -0.02 -66.00 -16.09
C VAL A 125 0.71 -64.87 -16.81
N THR A 126 0.68 -63.63 -16.28
CA THR A 126 1.19 -62.48 -17.04
C THR A 126 1.85 -61.37 -16.20
N PRO A 127 2.94 -60.75 -16.71
CA PRO A 127 3.52 -59.53 -16.18
C PRO A 127 3.05 -58.25 -16.93
N SER A 128 2.05 -58.34 -17.81
CA SER A 128 1.40 -57.18 -18.45
C SER A 128 0.66 -56.29 -17.42
N PHE A 129 0.06 -55.19 -17.88
CA PHE A 129 -0.68 -54.26 -17.01
C PHE A 129 -1.94 -54.93 -16.39
N PRO A 130 -2.32 -54.58 -15.15
CA PRO A 130 -3.50 -55.13 -14.49
C PRO A 130 -4.80 -54.62 -15.13
N ILE A 131 -5.90 -55.36 -14.92
CA ILE A 131 -7.21 -55.07 -15.52
C ILE A 131 -8.33 -55.31 -14.50
N GLU A 132 -9.26 -54.36 -14.44
CA GLU A 132 -10.35 -54.28 -13.46
C GLU A 132 -11.46 -55.32 -13.63
N THR A 133 -11.70 -55.79 -14.87
CA THR A 133 -12.76 -56.77 -15.13
C THR A 133 -12.50 -58.07 -14.36
N ALA A 134 -13.54 -58.57 -13.69
CA ALA A 134 -13.44 -59.71 -12.77
C ALA A 134 -13.38 -61.03 -13.54
N ASN A 135 -12.21 -61.33 -14.10
CA ASN A 135 -12.03 -62.45 -15.01
C ASN A 135 -11.50 -63.70 -14.29
N GLN A 136 -11.95 -64.87 -14.75
CA GLN A 136 -11.48 -66.17 -14.28
C GLN A 136 -10.23 -66.62 -15.06
N PHE A 137 -9.52 -67.62 -14.54
CA PHE A 137 -8.34 -68.26 -15.14
C PHE A 137 -7.13 -67.36 -15.46
N VAL A 138 -7.04 -66.13 -14.95
CA VAL A 138 -5.89 -65.23 -15.22
C VAL A 138 -5.22 -64.74 -13.94
N ILE A 139 -3.89 -64.76 -13.93
CA ILE A 139 -3.04 -64.37 -12.80
C ILE A 139 -2.16 -63.19 -13.22
N GLN A 140 -2.41 -62.03 -12.62
CA GLN A 140 -1.73 -60.76 -12.92
C GLN A 140 -0.60 -60.55 -11.90
N LEU A 141 0.65 -60.66 -12.36
CA LEU A 141 1.86 -60.56 -11.53
C LEU A 141 2.24 -59.09 -11.21
N ARG A 142 1.87 -58.16 -12.10
CA ARG A 142 2.12 -56.73 -11.93
C ARG A 142 1.09 -56.15 -10.93
N PRO A 143 1.53 -55.44 -9.88
CA PRO A 143 0.62 -54.74 -8.98
C PRO A 143 -0.05 -53.53 -9.65
N GLU A 144 -1.16 -53.07 -9.06
CA GLU A 144 -1.84 -51.82 -9.44
C GLU A 144 -1.08 -50.61 -8.89
N LEU A 145 -0.81 -49.62 -9.75
CA LEU A 145 -0.03 -48.42 -9.41
C LEU A 145 -0.89 -47.23 -8.96
N GLN A 146 -2.21 -47.29 -9.20
CA GLN A 146 -3.13 -46.16 -9.07
C GLN A 146 -3.17 -45.55 -7.66
N ASP A 147 -3.38 -46.36 -6.62
CA ASP A 147 -3.49 -45.91 -5.24
C ASP A 147 -2.11 -45.56 -4.64
N THR A 148 -1.03 -46.17 -5.17
CA THR A 148 0.36 -45.77 -4.93
C THR A 148 0.65 -44.37 -5.46
N LEU A 149 0.22 -44.07 -6.69
CA LEU A 149 0.40 -42.76 -7.33
C LEU A 149 -0.41 -41.67 -6.62
N VAL A 150 -1.69 -41.94 -6.31
CA VAL A 150 -2.55 -41.04 -5.51
C VAL A 150 -1.92 -40.75 -4.15
N GLY A 151 -1.37 -41.75 -3.46
CA GLY A 151 -0.68 -41.57 -2.17
C GLY A 151 0.56 -40.66 -2.24
N VAL A 152 1.25 -40.61 -3.39
CA VAL A 152 2.40 -39.71 -3.61
C VAL A 152 1.96 -38.30 -4.01
N ILE A 153 0.90 -38.15 -4.80
CA ILE A 153 0.26 -36.85 -5.10
C ILE A 153 -0.21 -36.19 -3.79
N ASP A 154 -0.84 -36.96 -2.91
CA ASP A 154 -1.23 -36.56 -1.55
C ASP A 154 -0.02 -36.12 -0.70
N HIS A 155 1.06 -36.91 -0.68
CA HIS A 155 2.25 -36.60 0.11
C HIS A 155 2.91 -35.25 -0.27
N TYR A 156 2.93 -34.94 -1.57
CA TYR A 156 3.44 -33.66 -2.08
C TYR A 156 2.41 -32.52 -2.03
N GLY A 157 1.16 -32.77 -1.65
CA GLY A 157 0.10 -31.75 -1.56
C GLY A 157 -0.26 -31.11 -2.91
N TRP A 158 -0.16 -31.87 -4.01
CA TRP A 158 -0.40 -31.37 -5.36
C TRP A 158 -1.90 -31.17 -5.63
N THR A 159 -2.30 -29.94 -5.97
CA THR A 159 -3.70 -29.61 -6.32
C THR A 159 -3.91 -29.28 -7.80
N LYS A 160 -2.83 -29.10 -8.58
CA LYS A 160 -2.88 -28.70 -9.98
C LYS A 160 -1.66 -29.22 -10.75
N PHE A 161 -1.88 -30.15 -11.66
CA PHE A 161 -0.81 -30.83 -12.40
C PHE A 161 -1.24 -31.30 -13.78
N VAL A 162 -0.26 -31.60 -14.63
CA VAL A 162 -0.43 -32.17 -15.97
C VAL A 162 -0.29 -33.68 -15.90
N TYR A 163 -1.15 -34.44 -16.58
CA TYR A 163 -1.05 -35.90 -16.70
C TYR A 163 -0.79 -36.29 -18.15
N MET A 164 0.45 -36.63 -18.47
CA MET A 164 0.88 -37.06 -19.80
C MET A 164 0.79 -38.59 -19.89
N TYR A 165 0.01 -39.14 -20.83
CA TYR A 165 -0.27 -40.59 -20.90
C TYR A 165 -0.13 -41.20 -22.30
N SER A 166 0.04 -42.52 -22.36
CA SER A 166 -0.09 -43.34 -23.58
C SER A 166 -1.29 -44.29 -23.45
N SER A 167 -2.02 -44.57 -24.53
CA SER A 167 -3.23 -45.39 -24.48
C SER A 167 -2.96 -46.90 -24.45
N ASP A 168 -1.84 -47.34 -25.05
CA ASP A 168 -1.36 -48.74 -25.01
C ASP A 168 -1.19 -49.28 -23.58
N SER A 169 -0.81 -48.42 -22.62
CA SER A 169 -0.58 -48.79 -21.21
C SER A 169 -1.85 -49.10 -20.42
N GLY A 170 -3.04 -48.78 -20.97
CA GLY A 170 -4.32 -48.78 -20.24
C GLY A 170 -4.68 -47.40 -19.69
N LEU A 171 -5.94 -47.23 -19.26
CA LEU A 171 -6.49 -45.94 -18.81
C LEU A 171 -7.00 -45.94 -17.36
N SER A 172 -6.99 -47.08 -16.66
CA SER A 172 -7.51 -47.21 -15.28
C SER A 172 -6.81 -46.28 -14.28
N VAL A 173 -5.49 -46.14 -14.40
CA VAL A 173 -4.71 -45.21 -13.56
C VAL A 173 -5.17 -43.76 -13.77
N LEU A 174 -5.37 -43.34 -15.02
CA LEU A 174 -5.90 -42.01 -15.35
C LEU A 174 -7.35 -41.83 -14.86
N GLN A 175 -8.21 -42.83 -15.04
CA GLN A 175 -9.60 -42.80 -14.56
C GLN A 175 -9.64 -42.61 -13.03
N LYS A 176 -8.90 -43.44 -12.27
CA LYS A 176 -8.79 -43.33 -10.81
C LYS A 176 -8.24 -41.98 -10.35
N VAL A 177 -7.28 -41.41 -11.08
CA VAL A 177 -6.74 -40.06 -10.79
C VAL A 177 -7.77 -38.96 -11.08
N LEU A 178 -8.59 -39.09 -12.14
CA LEU A 178 -9.66 -38.13 -12.45
C LEU A 178 -10.84 -38.22 -11.46
N ASP A 179 -11.23 -39.42 -11.03
CA ASP A 179 -12.24 -39.61 -10.00
C ASP A 179 -11.79 -38.97 -8.67
N THR A 180 -10.54 -39.26 -8.25
CA THR A 180 -9.94 -38.64 -7.05
C THR A 180 -9.80 -37.12 -7.21
N ALA A 181 -9.55 -36.63 -8.41
CA ALA A 181 -9.49 -35.20 -8.70
C ALA A 181 -10.88 -34.52 -8.56
N ALA A 182 -11.97 -35.20 -8.92
CA ALA A 182 -13.32 -34.71 -8.68
C ALA A 182 -13.66 -34.67 -7.18
N GLU A 183 -13.34 -35.75 -6.44
CA GLU A 183 -13.50 -35.80 -4.98
C GLU A 183 -12.75 -34.68 -4.25
N ARG A 184 -11.52 -34.37 -4.69
CA ARG A 184 -10.60 -33.46 -3.99
C ARG A 184 -10.41 -32.09 -4.66
N SER A 185 -11.22 -31.77 -5.67
CA SER A 185 -11.14 -30.52 -6.45
C SER A 185 -9.75 -30.22 -7.04
N TRP A 186 -9.05 -31.25 -7.54
CA TRP A 186 -7.77 -31.07 -8.23
C TRP A 186 -7.96 -30.63 -9.68
N LEU A 187 -7.14 -29.68 -10.13
CA LEU A 187 -7.16 -29.19 -11.52
C LEU A 187 -6.15 -29.97 -12.37
N VAL A 188 -6.59 -31.10 -12.94
CA VAL A 188 -5.77 -32.00 -13.77
C VAL A 188 -5.88 -31.62 -15.25
N THR A 189 -4.76 -31.48 -15.95
CA THR A 189 -4.72 -31.32 -17.41
C THR A 189 -4.19 -32.59 -18.07
N SER A 190 -5.07 -33.42 -18.64
CA SER A 190 -4.71 -34.67 -19.31
C SER A 190 -4.21 -34.44 -20.75
N VAL A 191 -3.09 -35.06 -21.13
CA VAL A 191 -2.47 -34.97 -22.46
C VAL A 191 -2.10 -36.36 -22.97
N ASN A 192 -2.73 -36.83 -24.04
CA ASN A 192 -2.32 -38.05 -24.74
C ASN A 192 -1.04 -37.76 -25.54
N VAL A 193 0.04 -38.49 -25.28
CA VAL A 193 1.36 -38.32 -25.94
C VAL A 193 1.55 -39.26 -27.13
N GLU A 194 0.73 -40.30 -27.25
CA GLU A 194 0.87 -41.35 -28.27
C GLU A 194 0.71 -40.80 -29.70
N THR A 195 -0.26 -39.89 -29.89
CA THR A 195 -0.61 -39.25 -31.16
C THR A 195 0.10 -37.91 -31.40
N MET A 196 1.06 -37.52 -30.54
CA MET A 196 1.68 -36.18 -30.62
C MET A 196 2.82 -36.10 -31.62
N THR A 197 2.72 -35.14 -32.54
CA THR A 197 3.87 -34.64 -33.31
C THR A 197 4.79 -33.82 -32.41
N GLU A 198 6.06 -33.69 -32.79
CA GLU A 198 7.04 -32.89 -32.05
C GLU A 198 6.63 -31.41 -31.90
N THR A 199 6.02 -30.84 -32.93
CA THR A 199 5.46 -29.48 -32.90
C THR A 199 4.30 -29.35 -31.91
N SER A 200 3.46 -30.37 -31.75
CA SER A 200 2.40 -30.38 -30.74
C SER A 200 2.94 -30.55 -29.32
N PHE A 201 3.99 -31.35 -29.13
CA PHE A 201 4.69 -31.52 -27.85
C PHE A 201 5.31 -30.21 -27.38
N LEU A 202 6.02 -29.51 -28.29
CA LEU A 202 6.54 -28.16 -28.04
C LEU A 202 5.44 -27.15 -27.72
N LYS A 203 4.31 -27.19 -28.43
CA LYS A 203 3.17 -26.31 -28.15
C LYS A 203 2.61 -26.53 -26.75
N VAL A 204 2.47 -27.79 -26.29
CA VAL A 204 2.07 -28.07 -24.90
C VAL A 204 3.04 -27.44 -23.93
N PHE A 205 4.35 -27.64 -24.06
CA PHE A 205 5.32 -27.00 -23.16
C PHE A 205 5.31 -25.47 -23.21
N GLN A 206 5.04 -24.85 -24.37
CA GLN A 206 4.83 -23.40 -24.47
C GLN A 206 3.55 -22.92 -23.74
N ASP A 207 2.47 -23.69 -23.82
CA ASP A 207 1.22 -23.37 -23.11
C ASP A 207 1.35 -23.62 -21.59
N LEU A 208 2.17 -24.58 -21.17
CA LEU A 208 2.58 -24.76 -19.77
C LEU A 208 3.52 -23.64 -19.28
N ASP A 209 4.46 -23.16 -20.11
CA ASP A 209 5.30 -22.00 -19.77
C ASP A 209 4.46 -20.73 -19.55
N LYS A 210 3.45 -20.47 -20.40
CA LYS A 210 2.52 -19.34 -20.26
C LYS A 210 1.77 -19.39 -18.92
N ARG A 211 1.34 -20.59 -18.52
CA ARG A 211 0.65 -20.85 -17.24
C ARG A 211 1.60 -21.06 -16.05
N LYS A 212 2.91 -21.15 -16.32
CA LYS A 212 4.00 -21.51 -15.39
C LYS A 212 3.70 -22.78 -14.59
N GLU A 213 3.19 -23.79 -15.27
CA GLU A 213 2.83 -25.11 -14.70
C GLU A 213 4.03 -26.06 -14.76
N GLY A 214 4.68 -26.26 -13.60
CA GLY A 214 5.87 -27.11 -13.48
C GLY A 214 5.62 -28.55 -12.98
N GLN A 215 4.39 -28.88 -12.56
CA GLN A 215 4.03 -30.18 -11.96
C GLN A 215 3.47 -31.12 -13.04
N ILE A 216 4.23 -32.17 -13.39
CA ILE A 216 3.92 -33.05 -14.53
C ILE A 216 4.08 -34.52 -14.13
N ILE A 217 3.04 -35.32 -14.40
CA ILE A 217 3.05 -36.79 -14.28
C ILE A 217 3.21 -37.38 -15.68
N ILE A 218 4.06 -38.41 -15.84
CA ILE A 218 4.28 -39.11 -17.11
C ILE A 218 4.01 -40.61 -16.93
N ASP A 219 2.97 -41.09 -17.60
CA ASP A 219 2.46 -42.46 -17.58
C ASP A 219 2.62 -43.09 -18.98
N CYS A 220 3.80 -43.67 -19.20
CA CYS A 220 4.25 -44.18 -20.50
C CYS A 220 5.15 -45.40 -20.32
N GLU A 221 5.14 -46.30 -21.30
CA GLU A 221 6.11 -47.40 -21.34
C GLU A 221 7.56 -46.90 -21.38
N THR A 222 8.49 -47.66 -20.79
CA THR A 222 9.90 -47.27 -20.58
C THR A 222 10.59 -46.75 -21.85
N GLU A 223 10.27 -47.30 -23.02
CA GLU A 223 10.94 -46.93 -24.27
C GLU A 223 10.42 -45.60 -24.82
N ARG A 224 9.09 -45.37 -24.75
CA ARG A 224 8.45 -44.08 -25.05
C ARG A 224 8.88 -43.00 -24.04
N LEU A 225 8.90 -43.34 -22.75
CA LEU A 225 9.35 -42.47 -21.66
C LEU A 225 10.79 -42.01 -21.87
N THR A 226 11.70 -42.90 -22.28
CA THR A 226 13.10 -42.54 -22.58
C THR A 226 13.20 -41.53 -23.73
N SER A 227 12.30 -41.59 -24.73
CA SER A 227 12.24 -40.58 -25.80
C SER A 227 11.71 -39.23 -25.31
N ILE A 228 10.65 -39.22 -24.48
CA ILE A 228 10.07 -37.99 -23.90
C ILE A 228 11.10 -37.28 -23.01
N LEU A 229 11.82 -38.03 -22.16
CA LEU A 229 12.82 -37.47 -21.24
C LEU A 229 14.00 -36.82 -21.97
N LYS A 230 14.42 -37.34 -23.14
CA LYS A 230 15.44 -36.68 -23.97
C LYS A 230 14.97 -35.33 -24.49
N LYS A 231 13.74 -35.24 -25.03
CA LYS A 231 13.15 -33.96 -25.50
C LYS A 231 12.99 -32.94 -24.37
N ILE A 232 12.71 -33.38 -23.15
CA ILE A 232 12.67 -32.52 -21.95
C ILE A 232 14.05 -31.91 -21.66
N VAL A 233 15.15 -32.66 -21.83
CA VAL A 233 16.52 -32.14 -21.68
C VAL A 233 16.90 -31.23 -22.86
N GLU A 234 16.63 -31.65 -24.10
CA GLU A 234 16.95 -30.91 -25.33
C GLU A 234 16.30 -29.52 -25.37
N HIS A 235 15.10 -29.36 -24.80
CA HIS A 235 14.39 -28.08 -24.69
C HIS A 235 14.57 -27.37 -23.33
N GLY A 236 15.52 -27.81 -22.49
CA GLY A 236 15.85 -27.16 -21.21
C GLY A 236 14.73 -27.18 -20.16
N LYS A 237 13.78 -28.12 -20.26
CA LYS A 237 12.64 -28.29 -19.36
C LYS A 237 12.97 -29.10 -18.10
N ASN A 238 14.25 -29.43 -17.91
CA ASN A 238 14.80 -30.07 -16.71
C ASN A 238 15.21 -29.09 -15.60
N ALA A 239 14.86 -27.80 -15.70
CA ALA A 239 15.21 -26.76 -14.72
C ALA A 239 14.43 -26.89 -13.39
N LYS A 240 15.01 -26.37 -12.28
CA LYS A 240 14.47 -26.38 -10.89
C LYS A 240 13.01 -25.93 -10.70
N SER A 241 12.40 -25.24 -11.66
CA SER A 241 10.96 -24.88 -11.63
C SER A 241 10.02 -26.06 -11.94
N TYR A 242 10.54 -27.18 -12.44
CA TYR A 242 9.78 -28.38 -12.79
C TYR A 242 9.93 -29.49 -11.73
N HIS A 243 8.87 -30.26 -11.56
CA HIS A 243 8.86 -31.51 -10.79
C HIS A 243 8.10 -32.57 -11.58
N TYR A 244 8.78 -33.66 -11.93
CA TYR A 244 8.24 -34.78 -12.68
C TYR A 244 7.95 -35.99 -11.78
N ILE A 245 6.79 -36.63 -11.97
CA ILE A 245 6.49 -37.96 -11.41
C ILE A 245 6.46 -38.97 -12.56
N LEU A 246 7.30 -40.00 -12.50
CA LEU A 246 7.36 -41.07 -13.49
C LEU A 246 6.50 -42.24 -13.01
N ALA A 247 5.34 -42.46 -13.64
CA ALA A 247 4.37 -43.48 -13.27
C ALA A 247 4.74 -44.86 -13.84
N ASN A 248 5.95 -45.35 -13.53
CA ASN A 248 6.40 -46.70 -13.88
C ASN A 248 7.03 -47.43 -12.68
N LEU A 249 6.98 -48.76 -12.68
CA LEU A 249 7.48 -49.63 -11.59
C LEU A 249 9.00 -49.93 -11.65
N GLY A 250 9.72 -49.25 -12.55
CA GLY A 250 11.13 -49.48 -12.85
C GLY A 250 11.89 -48.17 -13.03
N PHE A 251 11.88 -47.31 -12.02
CA PHE A 251 12.64 -46.04 -12.02
C PHE A 251 14.14 -46.24 -12.30
N LEU A 252 14.73 -47.34 -11.82
CA LEU A 252 16.15 -47.68 -12.03
C LEU A 252 16.44 -48.39 -13.38
N ASP A 253 15.40 -48.66 -14.18
CA ASP A 253 15.54 -49.18 -15.55
C ASP A 253 15.77 -48.05 -16.59
N ILE A 254 15.64 -46.78 -16.17
CA ILE A 254 15.77 -45.58 -17.01
C ILE A 254 17.16 -44.96 -16.82
N ASP A 255 17.75 -44.43 -17.90
CA ASP A 255 18.91 -43.53 -17.78
C ASP A 255 18.47 -42.11 -17.37
N LEU A 256 18.83 -41.72 -16.15
CA LEU A 256 18.54 -40.41 -15.57
C LEU A 256 19.77 -39.48 -15.51
N THR A 257 20.88 -39.85 -16.14
CA THR A 257 22.18 -39.16 -15.96
C THR A 257 22.21 -37.72 -16.47
N ASP A 258 21.48 -37.42 -17.56
CA ASP A 258 21.38 -36.07 -18.11
C ASP A 258 20.38 -35.18 -17.35
N LEU A 259 19.27 -35.74 -16.88
CA LEU A 259 18.26 -35.03 -16.09
C LEU A 259 18.84 -34.50 -14.78
N ARG A 260 19.74 -35.27 -14.15
CA ARG A 260 20.49 -34.91 -12.94
C ARG A 260 21.24 -33.57 -13.05
N LYS A 261 21.54 -33.08 -14.25
CA LYS A 261 22.24 -31.81 -14.49
C LYS A 261 21.31 -30.58 -14.41
N GLY A 262 20.00 -30.74 -14.58
CA GLY A 262 19.05 -29.61 -14.69
C GLY A 262 18.50 -29.09 -13.36
N GLY A 263 18.43 -29.94 -12.34
CA GLY A 263 17.98 -29.57 -10.99
C GLY A 263 16.46 -29.55 -10.77
N ALA A 264 15.65 -30.00 -11.73
CA ALA A 264 14.26 -30.41 -11.48
C ALA A 264 14.19 -31.59 -10.50
N ASN A 265 13.16 -31.64 -9.65
CA ASN A 265 12.87 -32.83 -8.85
C ASN A 265 12.26 -33.90 -9.76
N ILE A 266 12.70 -35.14 -9.64
CA ILE A 266 12.15 -36.27 -10.40
C ILE A 266 11.93 -37.43 -9.46
N THR A 267 10.68 -37.89 -9.39
CA THR A 267 10.24 -39.00 -8.54
C THR A 267 9.69 -40.14 -9.39
N GLY A 268 9.62 -41.34 -8.83
CA GLY A 268 9.03 -42.50 -9.50
C GLY A 268 9.10 -43.76 -8.65
N PHE A 269 8.69 -44.88 -9.22
CA PHE A 269 8.41 -46.10 -8.45
C PHE A 269 9.35 -47.24 -8.81
N GLN A 270 9.66 -48.06 -7.82
CA GLN A 270 10.62 -49.16 -7.95
C GLN A 270 10.09 -50.40 -7.22
N LEU A 271 9.71 -51.42 -7.99
CA LEU A 271 9.17 -52.67 -7.47
C LEU A 271 10.28 -53.65 -7.04
N VAL A 272 11.36 -53.76 -7.82
CA VAL A 272 12.50 -54.64 -7.49
C VAL A 272 13.42 -53.95 -6.50
N ASN A 273 13.57 -54.50 -5.29
CA ASN A 273 14.46 -53.95 -4.27
C ASN A 273 15.88 -54.53 -4.38
N TYR A 274 16.76 -53.83 -5.09
CA TYR A 274 18.17 -54.22 -5.26
C TYR A 274 18.99 -54.27 -3.94
N THR A 275 18.47 -53.75 -2.82
CA THR A 275 19.17 -53.83 -1.52
C THR A 275 18.98 -55.17 -0.79
N GLU A 276 18.06 -56.03 -1.24
CA GLU A 276 17.85 -57.35 -0.63
C GLU A 276 18.93 -58.33 -1.10
N GLN A 277 19.57 -59.04 -0.15
CA GLN A 277 20.67 -59.96 -0.43
C GLN A 277 20.30 -61.06 -1.44
N ASN A 278 19.06 -61.55 -1.43
CA ASN A 278 18.59 -62.57 -2.38
C ASN A 278 18.52 -62.00 -3.80
N VAL A 279 17.89 -60.83 -3.94
CA VAL A 279 17.75 -60.10 -5.20
C VAL A 279 19.12 -59.73 -5.77
N SER A 280 20.03 -59.21 -4.94
CA SER A 280 21.40 -58.89 -5.34
C SER A 280 22.17 -60.12 -5.83
N ARG A 281 22.05 -61.28 -5.16
CA ARG A 281 22.68 -62.54 -5.59
C ARG A 281 22.16 -63.01 -6.95
N THR A 282 20.83 -63.02 -7.16
CA THR A 282 20.24 -63.45 -8.44
C THR A 282 20.60 -62.50 -9.58
N ILE A 283 20.72 -61.20 -9.30
CA ILE A 283 21.12 -60.20 -10.31
C ILE A 283 22.63 -60.29 -10.60
N GLN A 284 23.47 -60.59 -9.62
CA GLN A 284 24.88 -60.90 -9.85
C GLN A 284 25.02 -62.12 -10.76
N GLN A 285 24.32 -63.22 -10.47
CA GLN A 285 24.28 -64.42 -11.32
C GLN A 285 23.77 -64.11 -12.75
N TRP A 286 22.75 -63.25 -12.90
CA TRP A 286 22.27 -62.78 -14.21
C TRP A 286 23.33 -61.99 -15.00
N MET A 287 24.16 -61.20 -14.32
CA MET A 287 25.26 -60.43 -14.94
C MET A 287 26.49 -61.30 -15.20
N GLU A 288 26.70 -62.37 -14.43
CA GLU A 288 27.77 -63.36 -14.62
C GLU A 288 27.45 -64.36 -15.74
N PHE A 289 26.17 -64.65 -16.01
CA PHE A 289 25.72 -65.60 -17.03
C PHE A 289 26.21 -65.23 -18.44
N GLU A 290 27.27 -65.91 -18.90
CA GLU A 290 27.77 -65.79 -20.27
C GLU A 290 26.92 -66.61 -21.25
N ASN A 291 25.94 -65.94 -21.87
CA ASN A 291 25.28 -66.49 -23.05
C ASN A 291 26.24 -66.37 -24.25
N LYS A 292 26.98 -67.44 -24.54
CA LYS A 292 28.02 -67.50 -25.59
C LYS A 292 27.52 -67.15 -27.00
N ASP A 293 26.22 -67.29 -27.25
CA ASP A 293 25.59 -66.99 -28.55
C ASP A 293 25.09 -65.53 -28.67
N ALA A 294 25.12 -64.74 -27.60
CA ALA A 294 24.52 -63.41 -27.56
C ALA A 294 25.55 -62.27 -27.79
N LYS A 295 25.61 -61.74 -29.01
CA LYS A 295 26.40 -60.53 -29.38
C LYS A 295 25.85 -59.20 -28.79
N PHE A 296 25.13 -59.24 -27.68
CA PHE A 296 24.47 -58.07 -27.08
C PHE A 296 25.17 -57.65 -25.77
N PRO A 297 25.31 -56.34 -25.49
CA PRO A 297 25.89 -55.87 -24.23
C PRO A 297 25.02 -56.30 -23.05
N LYS A 298 25.66 -56.67 -21.92
CA LYS A 298 24.99 -57.14 -20.70
C LYS A 298 23.99 -56.10 -20.17
N ARG A 299 22.68 -56.37 -20.35
CA ARG A 299 21.58 -55.50 -19.91
C ARG A 299 21.15 -55.84 -18.49
N ARG A 300 20.92 -54.82 -17.66
CA ARG A 300 20.28 -54.95 -16.35
C ARG A 300 18.89 -55.58 -16.50
N LEU A 301 18.50 -56.37 -15.49
CA LEU A 301 17.18 -56.99 -15.42
C LEU A 301 16.09 -55.92 -15.20
N LYS A 302 15.30 -55.64 -16.25
CA LYS A 302 14.10 -54.78 -16.17
C LYS A 302 13.07 -55.35 -15.19
N TYR A 303 12.22 -54.52 -14.59
CA TYR A 303 11.16 -54.96 -13.67
C TYR A 303 10.21 -56.01 -14.28
N THR A 304 9.94 -55.94 -15.59
CA THR A 304 9.14 -56.95 -16.32
C THR A 304 9.83 -58.31 -16.41
N GLY A 305 11.16 -58.35 -16.49
CA GLY A 305 11.94 -59.59 -16.45
C GLY A 305 11.92 -60.23 -15.07
N ALA A 306 12.02 -59.43 -14.01
CA ALA A 306 11.87 -59.89 -12.63
C ALA A 306 10.46 -60.46 -12.37
N LEU A 307 9.41 -59.81 -12.89
CA LEU A 307 8.04 -60.35 -12.85
C LEU A 307 7.93 -61.69 -13.60
N THR A 308 8.52 -61.85 -14.79
CA THR A 308 8.50 -63.14 -15.51
C THR A 308 9.21 -64.26 -14.73
N TYR A 309 10.36 -63.97 -14.11
CA TYR A 309 11.07 -64.92 -13.24
C TYR A 309 10.19 -65.36 -12.06
N ASP A 310 9.55 -64.39 -11.39
CA ASP A 310 8.62 -64.65 -10.30
C ASP A 310 7.38 -65.43 -10.77
N GLY A 311 6.89 -65.19 -11.99
CA GLY A 311 5.79 -65.94 -12.61
C GLY A 311 6.09 -67.43 -12.78
N VAL A 312 7.30 -67.77 -13.28
CA VAL A 312 7.75 -69.17 -13.37
C VAL A 312 7.88 -69.80 -11.98
N LYS A 313 8.34 -69.04 -10.98
CA LYS A 313 8.41 -69.49 -9.58
C LYS A 313 7.02 -69.75 -8.97
N VAL A 314 6.04 -68.90 -9.26
CA VAL A 314 4.62 -69.09 -8.87
C VAL A 314 4.06 -70.37 -9.51
N MET A 315 4.22 -70.55 -10.83
CA MET A 315 3.73 -71.74 -11.54
C MET A 315 4.35 -73.04 -11.00
N SER A 316 5.67 -73.06 -10.80
CA SER A 316 6.37 -74.21 -10.21
C SER A 316 5.84 -74.53 -8.80
N THR A 317 5.60 -73.51 -7.98
CA THR A 317 5.05 -73.67 -6.62
C THR A 317 3.62 -74.21 -6.64
N ALA A 318 2.77 -73.74 -7.56
CA ALA A 318 1.39 -74.22 -7.71
C ALA A 318 1.36 -75.71 -8.13
N PHE A 319 2.14 -76.12 -9.12
CA PHE A 319 2.22 -77.53 -9.54
C PHE A 319 2.82 -78.44 -8.46
N GLN A 320 3.79 -77.95 -7.67
CA GLN A 320 4.26 -78.68 -6.48
C GLN A 320 3.17 -78.84 -5.42
N ASN A 321 2.33 -77.83 -5.21
CA ASN A 321 1.24 -77.90 -4.22
C ASN A 321 0.12 -78.85 -4.66
N LEU A 322 -0.27 -78.85 -5.94
CA LEU A 322 -1.19 -79.85 -6.52
C LEU A 322 -0.66 -81.28 -6.31
N ARG A 323 0.64 -81.51 -6.56
CA ARG A 323 1.29 -82.81 -6.34
C ARG A 323 1.32 -83.22 -4.86
N LYS A 324 1.54 -82.28 -3.92
CA LYS A 324 1.44 -82.53 -2.46
C LYS A 324 0.01 -82.89 -2.04
N GLN A 325 -0.99 -82.21 -2.62
CA GLN A 325 -2.42 -82.47 -2.40
C GLN A 325 -2.92 -83.75 -3.10
N ARG A 326 -2.07 -84.45 -3.87
CA ARG A 326 -2.39 -85.65 -4.66
C ARG A 326 -3.50 -85.45 -5.70
N ILE A 327 -3.66 -84.23 -6.21
CA ILE A 327 -4.62 -83.91 -7.27
C ILE A 327 -4.04 -84.38 -8.62
N ASP A 328 -4.74 -85.31 -9.28
CA ASP A 328 -4.41 -85.79 -10.63
C ASP A 328 -4.82 -84.75 -11.69
N ILE A 329 -3.83 -84.12 -12.32
CA ILE A 329 -4.01 -83.17 -13.43
C ILE A 329 -3.70 -83.80 -14.80
N SER A 330 -3.56 -85.13 -14.90
CA SER A 330 -3.27 -85.80 -16.17
C SER A 330 -4.45 -85.65 -17.15
N ARG A 331 -4.17 -85.10 -18.33
CA ARG A 331 -5.20 -84.89 -19.35
C ARG A 331 -5.48 -86.20 -20.10
N ARG A 332 -6.65 -86.78 -19.85
CA ARG A 332 -7.08 -88.05 -20.45
C ARG A 332 -7.59 -87.85 -21.89
N GLY A 333 -6.64 -87.64 -22.80
CA GLY A 333 -6.89 -87.47 -24.24
C GLY A 333 -6.45 -86.10 -24.79
N ASN A 334 -6.52 -85.96 -26.12
CA ASN A 334 -6.21 -84.71 -26.81
C ASN A 334 -7.19 -83.60 -26.44
N ALA A 335 -6.74 -82.35 -26.52
CA ALA A 335 -7.55 -81.20 -26.12
C ALA A 335 -8.73 -80.87 -27.04
N GLY A 336 -8.73 -81.38 -28.28
CA GLY A 336 -9.62 -80.93 -29.34
C GLY A 336 -9.19 -79.59 -29.93
N GLU A 337 -10.06 -79.00 -30.75
CA GLU A 337 -9.87 -77.66 -31.31
C GLU A 337 -10.41 -76.58 -30.37
N CYS A 338 -9.78 -75.41 -30.34
CA CYS A 338 -10.22 -74.29 -29.52
C CYS A 338 -11.57 -73.68 -29.97
N LEU A 339 -12.05 -74.03 -31.17
CA LEU A 339 -13.32 -73.59 -31.76
C LEU A 339 -14.39 -74.69 -31.74
N ALA A 340 -14.19 -75.77 -30.97
CA ALA A 340 -15.24 -76.77 -30.74
C ALA A 340 -16.53 -76.10 -30.22
N ASN A 341 -17.68 -76.56 -30.70
CA ASN A 341 -18.99 -76.01 -30.34
C ASN A 341 -19.95 -77.14 -29.91
N PRO A 342 -20.37 -77.20 -28.63
CA PRO A 342 -19.94 -76.33 -27.54
C PRO A 342 -18.44 -76.50 -27.21
N PRO A 343 -17.77 -75.47 -26.67
CA PRO A 343 -16.39 -75.60 -26.21
C PRO A 343 -16.30 -76.61 -25.07
N ALA A 344 -15.23 -77.40 -25.05
CA ALA A 344 -14.95 -78.39 -24.01
C ALA A 344 -13.98 -77.80 -22.96
N PRO A 345 -14.48 -77.17 -21.88
CA PRO A 345 -13.63 -76.60 -20.84
C PRO A 345 -12.86 -77.71 -20.12
N TRP A 346 -11.60 -77.43 -19.77
CA TRP A 346 -10.80 -78.40 -19.04
C TRP A 346 -11.15 -78.40 -17.55
N GLY A 347 -11.74 -79.50 -17.06
CA GLY A 347 -12.24 -79.62 -15.67
C GLY A 347 -11.18 -79.31 -14.60
N GLN A 348 -9.99 -79.88 -14.72
CA GLN A 348 -8.88 -79.66 -13.77
C GLN A 348 -8.26 -78.24 -13.85
N GLY A 349 -8.64 -77.43 -14.85
CA GLY A 349 -8.22 -76.03 -14.94
C GLY A 349 -8.66 -75.17 -13.76
N ILE A 350 -9.81 -75.51 -13.15
CA ILE A 350 -10.33 -74.83 -11.94
C ILE A 350 -9.41 -75.10 -10.74
N ASP A 351 -8.92 -76.33 -10.58
CA ASP A 351 -8.04 -76.70 -9.48
C ASP A 351 -6.65 -76.07 -9.66
N ILE A 352 -6.17 -75.91 -10.89
CA ILE A 352 -4.94 -75.18 -11.21
C ILE A 352 -5.09 -73.68 -10.97
N GLN A 353 -6.23 -73.06 -11.33
CA GLN A 353 -6.51 -71.66 -10.94
C GLN A 353 -6.45 -71.51 -9.42
N ARG A 354 -7.14 -72.39 -8.68
CA ARG A 354 -7.17 -72.35 -7.21
C ARG A 354 -5.77 -72.52 -6.62
N ALA A 355 -4.97 -73.45 -7.14
CA ALA A 355 -3.60 -73.69 -6.70
C ALA A 355 -2.66 -72.50 -7.00
N LEU A 356 -2.84 -71.81 -8.14
CA LEU A 356 -2.10 -70.59 -8.48
C LEU A 356 -2.48 -69.42 -7.56
N GLN A 357 -3.77 -69.20 -7.31
CA GLN A 357 -4.27 -68.15 -6.43
C GLN A 357 -3.85 -68.37 -4.96
N GLN A 358 -3.70 -69.63 -4.52
CA GLN A 358 -3.22 -70.00 -3.18
C GLN A 358 -1.70 -69.87 -3.00
N VAL A 359 -0.91 -69.55 -4.04
CA VAL A 359 0.53 -69.35 -3.89
C VAL A 359 0.82 -68.10 -3.04
N ARG A 360 1.61 -68.28 -1.97
CA ARG A 360 2.23 -67.21 -1.18
C ARG A 360 3.72 -67.46 -1.10
N ILE A 361 4.53 -66.60 -1.73
CA ILE A 361 6.00 -66.73 -1.79
C ILE A 361 6.70 -65.37 -1.74
N HIS A 362 8.00 -65.38 -1.45
CA HIS A 362 8.88 -64.23 -1.69
C HIS A 362 9.60 -64.38 -3.04
N GLY A 363 9.58 -63.34 -3.87
CA GLY A 363 10.20 -63.28 -5.20
C GLY A 363 11.27 -62.19 -5.31
N LEU A 364 11.68 -61.89 -6.54
CA LEU A 364 12.52 -60.72 -6.86
C LEU A 364 11.76 -59.40 -6.72
N THR A 365 10.43 -59.46 -6.81
CA THR A 365 9.51 -58.33 -6.62
C THR A 365 8.91 -58.27 -5.21
N GLY A 366 9.56 -58.86 -4.20
CA GLY A 366 9.08 -58.86 -2.81
C GLY A 366 8.03 -59.95 -2.53
N HIS A 367 7.07 -59.67 -1.64
CA HIS A 367 5.99 -60.60 -1.31
C HIS A 367 5.02 -60.76 -2.49
N ILE A 368 4.59 -62.00 -2.75
CA ILE A 368 3.65 -62.36 -3.83
C ILE A 368 2.50 -63.15 -3.21
N GLN A 369 1.32 -62.55 -3.24
CA GLN A 369 0.02 -63.13 -2.90
C GLN A 369 -1.01 -62.62 -3.92
N PHE A 370 -2.06 -63.42 -4.18
CA PHE A 370 -3.17 -63.05 -5.06
C PHE A 370 -4.50 -63.04 -4.31
N ASN A 371 -5.47 -62.28 -4.85
CA ASN A 371 -6.88 -62.37 -4.47
C ASN A 371 -7.67 -63.35 -5.36
N GLU A 372 -8.95 -63.54 -5.06
CA GLU A 372 -9.88 -64.43 -5.79
C GLU A 372 -10.04 -64.10 -7.28
N LYS A 373 -9.72 -62.86 -7.68
CA LYS A 373 -9.71 -62.40 -9.09
C LYS A 373 -8.33 -62.57 -9.75
N GLY A 374 -7.37 -63.23 -9.09
CA GLY A 374 -6.01 -63.45 -9.60
C GLY A 374 -5.14 -62.18 -9.69
N ARG A 375 -5.59 -61.05 -9.12
CA ARG A 375 -4.79 -59.82 -9.04
C ARG A 375 -3.88 -59.89 -7.81
N ARG A 376 -2.69 -59.31 -7.91
CA ARG A 376 -1.71 -59.25 -6.81
C ARG A 376 -2.19 -58.33 -5.69
N THR A 377 -1.96 -58.74 -4.45
CA THR A 377 -2.25 -58.01 -3.20
C THR A 377 -1.09 -58.16 -2.22
N ASN A 378 -1.07 -57.38 -1.13
CA ASN A 378 -0.01 -57.38 -0.11
C ASN A 378 1.38 -57.26 -0.76
N PHE A 379 1.57 -56.18 -1.51
CA PHE A 379 2.80 -55.84 -2.21
C PHE A 379 3.34 -54.49 -1.71
N THR A 380 4.66 -54.31 -1.82
CA THR A 380 5.32 -53.07 -1.40
C THR A 380 6.02 -52.43 -2.58
N VAL A 381 5.70 -51.16 -2.88
CA VAL A 381 6.37 -50.38 -3.93
C VAL A 381 7.31 -49.38 -3.27
N SER A 382 8.59 -49.34 -3.65
CA SER A 382 9.51 -48.32 -3.15
C SER A 382 9.38 -47.04 -3.97
N VAL A 383 9.30 -45.89 -3.30
CA VAL A 383 9.26 -44.56 -3.94
C VAL A 383 10.67 -43.98 -3.93
N MET A 384 11.11 -43.57 -5.11
CA MET A 384 12.46 -43.11 -5.42
C MET A 384 12.45 -41.64 -5.83
N GLU A 385 13.50 -40.89 -5.49
CA GLU A 385 13.73 -39.52 -5.93
C GLU A 385 15.16 -39.37 -6.49
N LEU A 386 15.32 -38.59 -7.55
CA LEU A 386 16.62 -38.30 -8.19
C LEU A 386 17.34 -37.18 -7.43
N ALA A 387 18.19 -37.55 -6.47
CA ALA A 387 19.09 -36.60 -5.81
C ALA A 387 20.35 -36.31 -6.67
N PRO A 388 21.10 -35.23 -6.40
CA PRO A 388 22.36 -34.94 -7.09
C PRO A 388 23.41 -36.07 -6.98
N SER A 389 23.37 -36.84 -5.90
CA SER A 389 24.19 -38.05 -5.68
C SER A 389 23.76 -39.25 -6.55
N GLY A 390 22.57 -39.22 -7.14
CA GLY A 390 21.92 -40.36 -7.80
C GLY A 390 20.54 -40.67 -7.21
N PRO A 391 19.83 -41.68 -7.75
CA PRO A 391 18.50 -42.06 -7.29
C PRO A 391 18.55 -42.64 -5.86
N LYS A 392 17.68 -42.15 -4.98
CA LYS A 392 17.60 -42.54 -3.56
C LYS A 392 16.17 -42.97 -3.22
N LYS A 393 16.01 -44.02 -2.38
CA LYS A 393 14.72 -44.37 -1.80
C LYS A 393 14.30 -43.33 -0.76
N VAL A 394 13.11 -42.75 -0.93
CA VAL A 394 12.53 -41.74 -0.04
C VAL A 394 11.31 -42.27 0.72
N GLY A 395 10.66 -43.32 0.23
CA GLY A 395 9.50 -43.94 0.87
C GLY A 395 9.23 -45.35 0.38
N TYR A 396 8.18 -45.95 0.93
CA TYR A 396 7.48 -47.07 0.32
C TYR A 396 5.97 -46.85 0.41
N TRP A 397 5.22 -47.64 -0.35
CA TRP A 397 3.78 -47.72 -0.27
C TRP A 397 3.34 -49.17 -0.04
N ASN A 398 2.37 -49.35 0.85
CA ASN A 398 1.71 -50.61 1.19
C ASN A 398 0.18 -50.41 1.09
N GLU A 399 -0.58 -51.48 0.90
CA GLU A 399 -2.06 -51.47 0.95
C GLU A 399 -2.57 -51.07 2.35
N ASP A 400 -1.94 -51.55 3.43
CA ASP A 400 -2.37 -51.26 4.81
C ASP A 400 -1.96 -49.84 5.27
N GLU A 401 -0.67 -49.53 5.16
CA GLU A 401 -0.07 -48.30 5.72
C GLU A 401 -0.12 -47.10 4.75
N LYS A 402 -0.55 -47.33 3.50
CA LYS A 402 -0.50 -46.34 2.40
C LYS A 402 0.93 -45.88 2.17
N TYR A 403 1.17 -44.58 1.94
CA TYR A 403 2.51 -44.03 1.72
C TYR A 403 3.24 -43.77 3.05
N VAL A 404 4.37 -44.44 3.25
CA VAL A 404 5.25 -44.27 4.41
C VAL A 404 6.60 -43.71 3.94
N SER A 405 6.99 -42.54 4.45
CA SER A 405 8.31 -41.98 4.16
C SER A 405 9.41 -42.74 4.93
N THR A 406 10.41 -43.23 4.21
CA THR A 406 11.58 -43.93 4.76
C THR A 406 12.81 -43.03 4.82
N ALA A 407 12.75 -41.86 4.18
CA ALA A 407 13.70 -40.81 4.46
C ALA A 407 13.53 -40.35 5.91
N THR A 408 14.64 -40.20 6.65
CA THR A 408 14.67 -39.54 7.96
C THR A 408 14.45 -38.02 7.85
N PHE A 409 13.44 -37.62 7.08
CA PHE A 409 12.85 -36.29 7.15
C PHE A 409 11.96 -36.28 8.41
N MET A 410 12.57 -35.94 9.54
CA MET A 410 11.86 -35.64 10.79
C MET A 410 10.95 -34.43 10.57
N ARG A 411 9.75 -34.67 10.03
CA ARG A 411 8.70 -33.65 9.85
C ARG A 411 7.91 -33.45 11.15
N GLY A 412 8.65 -33.42 12.27
CA GLY A 412 8.17 -33.31 13.64
C GLY A 412 9.29 -32.78 14.53
N SER A 413 8.96 -31.73 15.30
CA SER A 413 9.69 -31.14 16.44
C SER A 413 11.21 -31.36 16.59
N ASN A 414 11.93 -30.22 16.60
CA ASN A 414 13.21 -29.96 17.30
C ASN A 414 14.54 -30.08 16.54
N ASP A 415 14.59 -30.55 15.28
CA ASP A 415 15.85 -30.52 14.50
C ASP A 415 15.75 -29.89 13.10
N SER A 416 15.15 -28.70 13.04
CA SER A 416 15.16 -27.85 11.83
C SER A 416 16.52 -27.19 11.54
N SER A 417 17.56 -27.52 12.32
CA SER A 417 18.88 -26.89 12.36
C SER A 417 19.71 -27.22 11.12
N TYR A 418 20.03 -28.49 10.93
CA TYR A 418 21.11 -28.90 10.00
C TYR A 418 20.74 -28.78 8.52
N GLY A 419 19.45 -28.80 8.19
CA GLY A 419 18.97 -28.61 6.81
C GLY A 419 18.97 -27.15 6.33
N LEU A 420 18.99 -26.18 7.25
CA LEU A 420 18.91 -24.75 6.90
C LEU A 420 20.27 -24.14 6.54
N GLN A 421 21.36 -24.59 7.17
CA GLN A 421 22.64 -23.87 7.16
C GLN A 421 23.41 -24.01 5.83
N ASN A 422 23.46 -25.22 5.25
CA ASN A 422 24.28 -25.54 4.07
C ASN A 422 23.65 -25.21 2.70
N ARG A 423 22.59 -24.38 2.65
CA ARG A 423 21.95 -23.96 1.39
C ARG A 423 22.05 -22.44 1.20
N THR A 424 22.52 -22.02 0.03
CA THR A 424 22.41 -20.63 -0.41
C THR A 424 21.00 -20.35 -0.90
N TYR A 425 20.26 -19.48 -0.19
CA TYR A 425 18.90 -19.08 -0.56
C TYR A 425 18.90 -17.85 -1.49
N ILE A 426 17.98 -17.84 -2.45
CA ILE A 426 17.76 -16.71 -3.36
C ILE A 426 16.78 -15.74 -2.67
N VAL A 427 17.30 -14.58 -2.27
CA VAL A 427 16.52 -13.47 -1.73
C VAL A 427 16.14 -12.55 -2.87
N THR A 428 14.85 -12.52 -3.25
CA THR A 428 14.36 -11.54 -4.25
C THR A 428 14.03 -10.22 -3.58
N THR A 429 14.35 -9.11 -4.25
CA THR A 429 14.15 -7.75 -3.74
C THR A 429 13.99 -6.74 -4.88
N ILE A 430 13.70 -5.48 -4.58
CA ILE A 430 13.48 -4.40 -5.54
C ILE A 430 14.42 -3.22 -5.24
N LEU A 431 14.90 -2.53 -6.27
CA LEU A 431 15.70 -1.31 -6.11
C LEU A 431 14.77 -0.13 -5.78
N GLU A 432 14.84 0.36 -4.55
CA GLU A 432 14.10 1.52 -4.05
C GLU A 432 14.84 2.13 -2.86
N SER A 433 15.03 3.46 -2.86
CA SER A 433 15.74 4.17 -1.79
C SER A 433 14.82 4.42 -0.58
N PRO A 434 15.27 4.21 0.69
CA PRO A 434 16.59 3.74 1.14
C PRO A 434 16.67 2.22 1.38
N TYR A 435 15.68 1.46 0.92
CA TYR A 435 15.56 0.02 1.20
C TYR A 435 16.69 -0.78 0.56
N VAL A 436 16.87 -0.67 -0.76
CA VAL A 436 17.96 -1.27 -1.52
C VAL A 436 18.40 -0.30 -2.62
N MET A 437 19.65 0.15 -2.51
CA MET A 437 20.33 1.04 -3.44
C MET A 437 21.60 0.35 -3.95
N LEU A 438 22.12 0.78 -5.10
CA LEU A 438 23.45 0.39 -5.55
C LEU A 438 24.50 1.30 -4.89
N LYS A 439 25.58 0.73 -4.35
CA LYS A 439 26.72 1.50 -3.86
C LYS A 439 27.37 2.28 -5.01
N LYS A 440 27.97 3.43 -4.71
CA LYS A 440 28.65 4.30 -5.71
C LYS A 440 29.79 3.61 -6.48
N ASN A 441 30.30 2.48 -5.98
CA ASN A 441 31.34 1.66 -6.60
C ASN A 441 30.86 0.23 -6.97
N HIS A 442 29.58 0.06 -7.30
CA HIS A 442 28.96 -1.25 -7.58
C HIS A 442 29.62 -2.09 -8.69
N ASP A 443 30.40 -1.48 -9.58
CA ASP A 443 31.11 -2.17 -10.67
C ASP A 443 32.42 -2.84 -10.21
N GLN A 444 33.02 -2.34 -9.12
CA GLN A 444 34.23 -2.91 -8.52
C GLN A 444 33.92 -4.03 -7.51
N LEU A 445 32.66 -4.12 -7.05
CA LEU A 445 32.22 -5.09 -6.05
C LEU A 445 31.57 -6.31 -6.72
N SER A 446 31.38 -7.40 -5.98
CA SER A 446 30.71 -8.62 -6.48
C SER A 446 29.73 -9.18 -5.46
N GLY A 447 28.87 -10.12 -5.88
CA GLY A 447 27.89 -10.75 -5.00
C GLY A 447 26.92 -9.75 -4.36
N ASN A 448 26.70 -9.89 -3.05
CA ASN A 448 25.76 -9.07 -2.28
C ASN A 448 26.32 -7.65 -2.01
N ASP A 449 27.64 -7.48 -2.01
CA ASP A 449 28.29 -6.23 -1.60
C ASP A 449 28.03 -5.05 -2.54
N LYS A 450 27.49 -5.30 -3.75
CA LYS A 450 27.03 -4.24 -4.66
C LYS A 450 25.93 -3.36 -4.08
N TYR A 451 25.15 -3.88 -3.14
CA TYR A 451 23.95 -3.24 -2.61
C TYR A 451 24.21 -2.61 -1.23
N GLU A 452 23.50 -1.53 -0.92
CA GLU A 452 23.39 -0.96 0.42
C GLU A 452 21.94 -0.51 0.70
N GLY A 453 21.53 -0.43 1.96
CA GLY A 453 20.19 0.02 2.35
C GLY A 453 19.63 -0.74 3.55
N TYR A 454 18.47 -0.28 4.03
CA TYR A 454 17.78 -0.86 5.19
C TYR A 454 17.50 -2.37 5.02
N ILE A 455 17.03 -2.79 3.83
CA ILE A 455 16.69 -4.18 3.53
C ILE A 455 17.94 -5.04 3.37
N VAL A 456 19.06 -4.47 2.91
CA VAL A 456 20.34 -5.18 2.79
C VAL A 456 20.87 -5.55 4.18
N GLU A 457 20.82 -4.61 5.13
CA GLU A 457 21.25 -4.85 6.50
C GLU A 457 20.27 -5.75 7.27
N LEU A 458 18.95 -5.59 7.07
CA LEU A 458 17.94 -6.50 7.62
C LEU A 458 18.11 -7.94 7.12
N ALA A 459 18.37 -8.15 5.83
CA ALA A 459 18.62 -9.47 5.27
C ALA A 459 19.88 -10.12 5.87
N ALA A 460 20.93 -9.34 6.13
CA ALA A 460 22.14 -9.83 6.79
C ALA A 460 21.90 -10.26 8.25
N GLU A 461 21.17 -9.46 9.03
CA GLU A 461 20.86 -9.78 10.44
C GLU A 461 19.91 -10.98 10.57
N ILE A 462 18.95 -11.15 9.66
CA ILE A 462 18.09 -12.35 9.62
C ILE A 462 18.90 -13.60 9.21
N ALA A 463 19.75 -13.49 8.19
CA ALA A 463 20.63 -14.58 7.79
C ALA A 463 21.59 -15.01 8.91
N LYS A 464 22.05 -14.05 9.73
CA LYS A 464 22.87 -14.26 10.93
C LYS A 464 22.09 -14.87 12.10
N HIS A 465 20.83 -14.46 12.33
CA HIS A 465 19.97 -15.01 13.39
C HIS A 465 19.43 -16.42 13.08
N VAL A 466 19.17 -16.73 11.81
CA VAL A 466 18.65 -18.03 11.36
C VAL A 466 19.78 -18.97 10.90
N GLY A 467 20.95 -18.42 10.55
CA GLY A 467 22.17 -19.17 10.23
C GLY A 467 22.23 -19.70 8.80
N TYR A 468 21.84 -18.92 7.78
CA TYR A 468 21.85 -19.37 6.38
C TYR A 468 22.68 -18.47 5.44
N HIS A 469 23.25 -19.08 4.39
CA HIS A 469 23.86 -18.34 3.28
C HIS A 469 22.79 -17.81 2.31
N TYR A 470 23.01 -16.62 1.74
CA TYR A 470 22.03 -16.00 0.85
C TYR A 470 22.66 -15.21 -0.30
N LYS A 471 21.91 -15.09 -1.39
CA LYS A 471 22.24 -14.25 -2.54
C LYS A 471 21.10 -13.28 -2.82
N LEU A 472 21.39 -11.98 -2.78
CA LEU A 472 20.48 -10.93 -3.22
C LEU A 472 20.30 -10.98 -4.74
N LYS A 473 19.04 -10.86 -5.18
CA LYS A 473 18.67 -10.81 -6.59
C LYS A 473 17.58 -9.75 -6.78
N VAL A 474 17.78 -8.82 -7.70
CA VAL A 474 16.75 -7.85 -8.08
C VAL A 474 15.67 -8.56 -8.91
N VAL A 475 14.41 -8.25 -8.62
CA VAL A 475 13.23 -8.79 -9.31
C VAL A 475 13.25 -8.50 -10.81
N SER A 476 12.96 -9.52 -11.62
CA SER A 476 13.20 -9.49 -13.07
C SER A 476 12.33 -8.54 -13.90
N ASP A 477 11.21 -8.05 -13.38
CA ASP A 477 10.28 -7.14 -14.07
C ASP A 477 10.10 -5.76 -13.39
N GLY A 478 10.89 -5.49 -12.35
CA GLY A 478 10.83 -4.25 -11.56
C GLY A 478 9.56 -4.06 -10.73
N LYS A 479 8.77 -5.12 -10.45
CA LYS A 479 7.45 -4.98 -9.78
C LYS A 479 7.38 -5.70 -8.43
N TYR A 480 6.59 -5.13 -7.52
CA TYR A 480 6.23 -5.76 -6.25
C TYR A 480 5.50 -7.10 -6.42
N GLY A 481 4.55 -7.11 -7.35
CA GLY A 481 3.68 -8.25 -7.62
C GLY A 481 2.22 -7.90 -7.44
N ALA A 482 1.50 -7.98 -8.54
CA ALA A 482 0.06 -7.89 -8.66
C ALA A 482 -0.44 -9.08 -9.50
N ARG A 483 -1.72 -9.40 -9.35
CA ARG A 483 -2.39 -10.44 -10.15
C ARG A 483 -3.02 -9.78 -11.37
N ASP A 484 -2.66 -10.28 -12.55
CA ASP A 484 -3.25 -9.87 -13.83
C ASP A 484 -4.76 -10.17 -13.85
N SER A 485 -5.56 -9.24 -14.37
CA SER A 485 -7.00 -9.39 -14.56
C SER A 485 -7.36 -10.44 -15.62
N GLU A 486 -6.55 -10.60 -16.66
CA GLU A 486 -6.83 -11.50 -17.78
C GLU A 486 -6.22 -12.88 -17.53
N THR A 487 -4.90 -12.99 -17.51
CA THR A 487 -4.21 -14.29 -17.37
C THR A 487 -4.34 -14.89 -15.96
N LYS A 488 -4.83 -14.12 -14.97
CA LYS A 488 -4.86 -14.44 -13.54
C LYS A 488 -3.49 -14.74 -12.91
N MET A 489 -2.40 -14.50 -13.65
CA MET A 489 -1.02 -14.77 -13.21
C MET A 489 -0.50 -13.66 -12.30
N TRP A 490 0.35 -14.05 -11.35
CA TRP A 490 1.18 -13.12 -10.58
C TRP A 490 2.43 -12.70 -11.36
N ASN A 491 2.75 -11.41 -11.29
CA ASN A 491 4.03 -10.82 -11.70
C ASN A 491 4.87 -10.42 -10.47
N GLY A 492 6.01 -9.75 -10.66
CA GLY A 492 6.84 -9.22 -9.57
C GLY A 492 7.41 -10.25 -8.60
N MET A 493 7.85 -9.76 -7.43
CA MET A 493 8.42 -10.58 -6.35
C MET A 493 7.45 -11.66 -5.86
N VAL A 494 6.14 -11.33 -5.76
CA VAL A 494 5.09 -12.33 -5.45
C VAL A 494 5.12 -13.48 -6.46
N GLY A 495 5.21 -13.17 -7.75
CA GLY A 495 5.38 -14.18 -8.80
C GLY A 495 6.68 -14.97 -8.65
N GLU A 496 7.82 -14.32 -8.35
CA GLU A 496 9.08 -15.04 -8.16
C GLU A 496 9.04 -16.05 -6.99
N LEU A 497 8.25 -15.81 -5.94
CA LEU A 497 8.00 -16.79 -4.89
C LEU A 497 7.02 -17.90 -5.33
N VAL A 498 5.88 -17.53 -5.92
CA VAL A 498 4.82 -18.49 -6.33
C VAL A 498 5.32 -19.52 -7.34
N TYR A 499 6.22 -19.14 -8.26
CA TYR A 499 6.81 -20.07 -9.25
C TYR A 499 8.22 -20.54 -8.89
N GLY A 500 8.63 -20.46 -7.61
CA GLY A 500 9.90 -21.04 -7.11
C GLY A 500 11.19 -20.44 -7.70
N LYS A 501 11.13 -19.22 -8.25
CA LYS A 501 12.31 -18.49 -8.79
C LYS A 501 13.15 -17.82 -7.69
N ALA A 502 12.58 -17.65 -6.51
CA ALA A 502 13.22 -17.16 -5.29
C ALA A 502 12.71 -17.95 -4.08
N ASP A 503 13.53 -18.05 -3.03
CA ASP A 503 13.21 -18.83 -1.83
C ASP A 503 12.58 -17.96 -0.72
N VAL A 504 12.83 -16.64 -0.74
CA VAL A 504 12.28 -15.63 0.19
C VAL A 504 12.33 -14.26 -0.48
N ALA A 505 11.40 -13.35 -0.13
CA ALA A 505 11.43 -11.95 -0.54
C ALA A 505 11.58 -11.04 0.69
N VAL A 506 12.72 -10.34 0.77
CA VAL A 506 12.99 -9.31 1.78
C VAL A 506 13.01 -7.98 1.04
N ALA A 507 11.97 -7.17 1.24
CA ALA A 507 11.67 -5.96 0.47
C ALA A 507 10.61 -5.12 1.21
N PRO A 508 10.35 -3.86 0.81
CA PRO A 508 9.16 -3.10 1.22
C PRO A 508 7.87 -3.68 0.59
N LEU A 509 7.53 -4.94 0.92
CA LEU A 509 6.37 -5.63 0.38
C LEU A 509 5.18 -5.53 1.35
N THR A 510 4.21 -4.68 1.01
CA THR A 510 2.99 -4.49 1.80
C THR A 510 2.22 -5.81 1.96
N ILE A 511 1.91 -6.18 3.21
CA ILE A 511 1.03 -7.33 3.52
C ILE A 511 -0.38 -6.98 3.02
N THR A 512 -1.03 -7.89 2.29
CA THR A 512 -2.41 -7.72 1.79
C THR A 512 -3.08 -9.09 1.63
N LEU A 513 -4.39 -9.17 1.90
CA LEU A 513 -5.19 -10.40 1.82
C LEU A 513 -4.94 -11.20 0.53
N VAL A 514 -5.03 -10.55 -0.62
CA VAL A 514 -4.84 -11.20 -1.94
C VAL A 514 -3.44 -11.75 -2.18
N ARG A 515 -2.43 -11.30 -1.41
CA ARG A 515 -1.08 -11.88 -1.43
C ARG A 515 -0.97 -13.05 -0.44
N GLU A 516 -1.54 -12.91 0.75
CA GLU A 516 -1.57 -13.95 1.80
C GLU A 516 -2.32 -15.22 1.36
N GLU A 517 -3.26 -15.10 0.42
CA GLU A 517 -3.85 -16.24 -0.31
C GLU A 517 -2.79 -17.15 -0.98
N VAL A 518 -1.67 -16.61 -1.46
CA VAL A 518 -0.70 -17.33 -2.32
C VAL A 518 0.74 -17.41 -1.78
N ILE A 519 1.12 -16.56 -0.82
CA ILE A 519 2.45 -16.54 -0.17
C ILE A 519 2.31 -16.31 1.34
N ASP A 520 3.17 -16.94 2.13
CA ASP A 520 3.16 -16.80 3.59
C ASP A 520 4.02 -15.60 4.03
N PHE A 521 3.45 -14.71 4.84
CA PHE A 521 4.16 -13.58 5.45
C PHE A 521 4.65 -13.87 6.89
N SER A 522 5.71 -13.17 7.29
CA SER A 522 6.06 -12.94 8.69
C SER A 522 5.13 -11.91 9.35
N LYS A 523 5.21 -11.75 10.67
CA LYS A 523 4.79 -10.51 11.35
C LYS A 523 5.51 -9.30 10.71
N PRO A 524 4.86 -8.11 10.68
CA PRO A 524 5.43 -6.94 10.04
C PRO A 524 6.69 -6.48 10.76
N PHE A 525 7.71 -6.09 9.99
CA PHE A 525 8.97 -5.53 10.52
C PHE A 525 8.98 -3.98 10.53
N MET A 526 7.96 -3.35 9.94
CA MET A 526 7.80 -1.90 9.88
C MET A 526 6.32 -1.57 9.66
N SER A 527 5.73 -0.81 10.58
CA SER A 527 4.36 -0.29 10.48
C SER A 527 4.32 1.01 9.67
N LEU A 528 3.28 1.19 8.87
CA LEU A 528 3.13 2.31 7.93
C LEU A 528 1.66 2.50 7.54
N GLY A 529 1.36 3.54 6.76
CA GLY A 529 0.06 3.69 6.11
C GLY A 529 0.14 4.62 4.92
N ILE A 530 -0.97 4.82 4.21
CA ILE A 530 -1.07 5.86 3.18
C ILE A 530 -1.00 7.22 3.88
N SER A 531 -0.19 8.13 3.36
CA SER A 531 -0.01 9.48 3.87
C SER A 531 -0.06 10.50 2.73
N ILE A 532 -0.27 11.77 3.08
CA ILE A 532 -0.35 12.88 2.14
C ILE A 532 1.02 13.57 2.10
N MET A 533 1.63 13.66 0.91
CA MET A 533 2.76 14.54 0.63
C MET A 533 2.26 15.81 -0.04
N ILE A 534 2.55 16.96 0.55
CA ILE A 534 2.38 18.26 -0.09
C ILE A 534 3.73 18.94 -0.29
N LYS A 535 3.74 20.00 -1.11
CA LYS A 535 4.88 20.91 -1.13
C LYS A 535 4.88 21.73 0.16
N LYS A 536 6.01 21.79 0.85
CA LYS A 536 6.20 22.60 2.05
C LYS A 536 5.93 24.07 1.72
N PRO A 537 5.03 24.77 2.42
CA PRO A 537 4.71 26.16 2.10
C PRO A 537 5.93 27.04 2.30
N THR A 538 6.29 27.82 1.29
CA THR A 538 7.24 28.92 1.44
C THR A 538 6.61 29.98 2.34
N LYS A 539 7.37 30.57 3.27
CA LYS A 539 6.92 31.68 4.13
C LYS A 539 6.23 32.73 3.24
N SER A 540 4.93 32.92 3.45
CA SER A 540 4.11 33.78 2.61
C SER A 540 4.49 35.23 2.87
N LYS A 541 4.88 35.97 1.82
CA LYS A 541 5.07 37.42 1.95
C LYS A 541 3.75 38.02 2.45
N PRO A 542 3.76 38.83 3.52
CA PRO A 542 2.54 39.37 4.08
C PRO A 542 1.86 40.33 3.09
N GLY A 543 0.54 40.44 3.19
CA GLY A 543 -0.24 41.25 2.26
C GLY A 543 0.11 42.75 2.31
N VAL A 544 -0.24 43.48 1.25
CA VAL A 544 -0.05 44.95 1.17
C VAL A 544 -0.72 45.69 2.34
N PHE A 545 -1.81 45.13 2.89
CA PHE A 545 -2.57 45.65 4.02
C PHE A 545 -2.29 44.95 5.36
N SER A 546 -1.21 44.15 5.45
CA SER A 546 -0.87 43.36 6.65
C SER A 546 -0.57 44.16 7.92
N PHE A 547 -0.46 45.48 7.82
CA PHE A 547 -0.44 46.38 8.98
C PHE A 547 -1.81 46.48 9.67
N LEU A 548 -2.91 46.02 9.06
CA LEU A 548 -4.23 45.94 9.69
C LEU A 548 -4.42 44.67 10.54
N ASP A 549 -3.75 43.56 10.15
CA ASP A 549 -3.80 42.24 10.78
C ASP A 549 -3.56 42.20 12.32
N PRO A 550 -2.76 43.12 12.95
CA PRO A 550 -2.57 43.16 14.41
C PRO A 550 -3.82 43.46 15.25
N LEU A 551 -4.92 43.92 14.63
CA LEU A 551 -6.23 44.07 15.25
C LEU A 551 -7.30 43.41 14.37
N ALA A 552 -8.19 42.64 15.01
CA ALA A 552 -9.29 41.97 14.31
C ALA A 552 -10.25 42.98 13.66
N TYR A 553 -10.90 42.58 12.55
CA TYR A 553 -11.77 43.46 11.76
C TYR A 553 -12.93 44.05 12.58
N GLU A 554 -13.45 43.27 13.53
CA GLU A 554 -14.46 43.65 14.49
C GLU A 554 -14.00 44.84 15.36
N ILE A 555 -12.73 44.86 15.75
CA ILE A 555 -12.14 45.95 16.56
C ILE A 555 -12.04 47.22 15.71
N TRP A 556 -11.63 47.12 14.44
CA TRP A 556 -11.61 48.26 13.52
C TRP A 556 -13.01 48.86 13.33
N MET A 557 -14.04 48.04 13.17
CA MET A 557 -15.44 48.51 13.10
C MET A 557 -15.89 49.18 14.42
N CYS A 558 -15.55 48.59 15.57
CA CYS A 558 -15.84 49.19 16.88
C CYS A 558 -15.13 50.53 17.09
N ILE A 559 -13.88 50.70 16.62
CA ILE A 559 -13.15 51.97 16.67
C ILE A 559 -13.88 53.05 15.85
N VAL A 560 -14.36 52.72 14.64
CA VAL A 560 -15.12 53.67 13.80
C VAL A 560 -16.44 54.07 14.44
N PHE A 561 -17.19 53.12 15.02
CA PHE A 561 -18.43 53.44 15.73
C PHE A 561 -18.20 54.24 17.02
N ALA A 562 -17.15 53.91 17.79
CA ALA A 562 -16.78 54.65 19.01
C ALA A 562 -16.33 56.09 18.68
N TYR A 563 -15.54 56.27 17.62
CA TYR A 563 -15.14 57.59 17.10
C TYR A 563 -16.36 58.45 16.78
N ILE A 564 -17.25 58.00 15.89
CA ILE A 564 -18.46 58.74 15.51
C ILE A 564 -19.35 59.01 16.74
N GLY A 565 -19.51 58.02 17.63
CA GLY A 565 -20.27 58.16 18.87
C GLY A 565 -19.71 59.25 19.78
N VAL A 566 -18.39 59.30 19.97
CA VAL A 566 -17.73 60.35 20.76
C VAL A 566 -17.83 61.72 20.09
N SER A 567 -17.66 61.83 18.77
CA SER A 567 -17.86 63.11 18.05
C SER A 567 -19.28 63.65 18.23
N VAL A 568 -20.30 62.77 18.19
CA VAL A 568 -21.71 63.15 18.40
C VAL A 568 -21.97 63.51 19.87
N VAL A 569 -21.47 62.73 20.84
CA VAL A 569 -21.63 63.03 22.27
C VAL A 569 -20.97 64.36 22.63
N LEU A 570 -19.75 64.63 22.15
CA LEU A 570 -19.07 65.91 22.37
C LEU A 570 -19.83 67.08 21.74
N PHE A 571 -20.37 66.93 20.52
CA PHE A 571 -21.18 67.95 19.86
C PHE A 571 -22.51 68.23 20.60
N LEU A 572 -23.16 67.21 21.16
CA LEU A 572 -24.35 67.40 21.98
C LEU A 572 -24.01 68.08 23.30
N VAL A 573 -22.94 67.65 23.98
CA VAL A 573 -22.48 68.25 25.24
C VAL A 573 -22.12 69.72 25.05
N SER A 574 -21.34 70.08 24.02
CA SER A 574 -21.00 71.48 23.74
C SER A 574 -22.22 72.33 23.36
N ARG A 575 -23.21 71.74 22.65
CA ARG A 575 -24.44 72.45 22.27
C ARG A 575 -25.37 72.72 23.46
N PHE A 576 -25.40 71.85 24.47
CA PHE A 576 -26.29 71.97 25.64
C PHE A 576 -25.62 72.59 26.89
N SER A 577 -24.29 72.54 26.99
CA SER A 577 -23.51 73.14 28.08
C SER A 577 -23.49 74.68 27.96
N PRO A 578 -24.02 75.44 28.94
CA PRO A 578 -23.95 76.90 28.89
C PRO A 578 -22.52 77.45 28.98
N TYR A 579 -21.58 76.65 29.50
CA TYR A 579 -20.19 77.04 29.73
C TYR A 579 -19.27 76.90 28.50
N GLU A 580 -19.84 76.58 27.32
CA GLU A 580 -19.13 76.48 26.03
C GLU A 580 -19.64 77.48 24.98
N TRP A 581 -20.39 78.50 25.43
CA TRP A 581 -20.83 79.64 24.62
C TRP A 581 -20.08 80.90 25.01
N HIS A 582 -19.68 81.68 24.01
CA HIS A 582 -19.03 82.98 24.19
C HIS A 582 -19.85 84.11 23.58
N ALA A 583 -19.78 85.28 24.20
CA ALA A 583 -20.04 86.55 23.53
C ALA A 583 -18.66 87.15 23.18
N GLU A 584 -18.55 87.79 22.02
CA GLU A 584 -17.32 88.50 21.63
C GLU A 584 -17.32 89.90 22.27
N ASP A 585 -16.43 90.11 23.24
CA ASP A 585 -16.04 91.44 23.68
C ASP A 585 -14.95 91.96 22.72
N TYR A 586 -15.25 93.04 21.98
CA TYR A 586 -14.27 93.70 21.12
C TYR A 586 -13.29 94.52 21.98
N GLU A 587 -12.04 94.05 22.11
CA GLU A 587 -10.96 94.86 22.73
C GLU A 587 -10.54 96.02 21.82
N GLU A 588 -11.15 97.18 22.03
CA GLU A 588 -10.70 98.47 21.50
C GLU A 588 -9.50 98.97 22.34
N GLY A 589 -8.34 99.16 21.70
CA GLY A 589 -7.06 99.26 22.41
C GLY A 589 -6.68 100.63 22.97
N ALA A 590 -6.20 100.67 24.22
CA ALA A 590 -5.46 101.79 24.79
C ALA A 590 -4.49 101.34 25.90
N GLU A 591 -3.23 101.78 25.86
CA GLU A 591 -2.39 101.86 27.07
C GLU A 591 -2.85 103.08 27.92
N PRO A 592 -2.68 103.07 29.26
CA PRO A 592 -1.42 103.60 29.79
C PRO A 592 -0.90 103.00 31.12
N GLN A 593 0.42 102.82 31.16
CA GLN A 593 1.38 103.17 32.24
C GLN A 593 1.19 102.66 33.70
N THR A 594 2.33 102.26 34.26
CA THR A 594 2.59 101.89 35.67
C THR A 594 2.29 103.01 36.68
N PRO A 595 2.02 102.65 37.96
CA PRO A 595 3.08 102.88 38.95
C PRO A 595 3.29 101.73 39.96
N THR A 596 4.28 101.93 40.83
CA THR A 596 4.87 100.96 41.76
C THR A 596 4.07 100.73 43.06
N GLN A 597 4.47 99.67 43.79
CA GLN A 597 4.29 99.42 45.23
C GLN A 597 4.18 100.67 46.14
N PRO A 598 3.51 100.60 47.33
CA PRO A 598 3.79 99.58 48.35
C PRO A 598 2.63 99.08 49.25
N THR A 599 3.02 98.38 50.31
CA THR A 599 2.24 97.78 51.41
C THR A 599 1.14 98.67 52.02
N GLY A 600 0.01 98.06 52.41
CA GLY A 600 -1.07 98.69 53.21
C GLY A 600 -0.74 98.81 54.72
N PRO A 601 -1.72 98.74 55.66
CA PRO A 601 -3.12 98.30 55.53
C PRO A 601 -4.18 99.38 55.91
N GLY A 602 -5.46 99.11 55.61
CA GLY A 602 -6.58 99.97 56.03
C GLY A 602 -7.94 99.27 55.89
N ALA A 603 -8.86 99.50 56.83
CA ALA A 603 -10.14 98.80 56.92
C ALA A 603 -11.32 99.57 56.30
N GLY A 604 -12.36 98.83 55.91
CA GLY A 604 -13.73 99.17 56.32
C GLY A 604 -14.68 99.90 55.36
N LEU A 605 -15.55 99.09 54.74
CA LEU A 605 -17.02 99.24 54.75
C LEU A 605 -17.72 100.33 53.89
N GLN A 606 -18.93 99.96 53.42
CA GLN A 606 -20.08 100.81 53.01
C GLN A 606 -19.95 101.73 51.76
N SER A 607 -21.04 102.17 51.09
CA SER A 607 -22.35 101.56 50.77
C SER A 607 -23.21 102.52 49.92
N GLY A 608 -24.19 102.00 49.15
CA GLY A 608 -25.25 102.78 48.47
C GLY A 608 -25.03 102.86 46.95
N GLN A 609 -25.91 102.38 46.07
CA GLN A 609 -27.35 102.64 45.82
C GLN A 609 -27.64 103.86 44.91
N SER A 610 -27.74 103.56 43.59
CA SER A 610 -28.95 103.74 42.75
C SER A 610 -29.63 105.13 42.58
N PRO A 611 -30.51 105.31 41.57
CA PRO A 611 -30.49 104.82 40.17
C PRO A 611 -30.81 105.92 39.11
N GLY A 612 -30.69 105.63 37.81
CA GLY A 612 -31.08 106.57 36.74
C GLY A 612 -31.35 105.97 35.36
N GLN A 613 -32.47 106.37 34.75
CA GLN A 613 -32.98 106.14 33.38
C GLN A 613 -32.00 106.59 32.26
N GLN A 614 -32.12 106.25 30.97
CA GLN A 614 -32.95 105.32 30.18
C GLN A 614 -32.29 105.18 28.77
N GLY A 615 -32.52 104.07 28.05
CA GLY A 615 -32.16 103.99 26.62
C GLY A 615 -32.25 102.57 26.05
N GLN A 616 -33.07 102.37 25.01
CA GLN A 616 -33.13 101.11 24.29
C GLN A 616 -32.23 101.16 23.05
N ASN A 617 -31.38 100.15 22.87
CA ASN A 617 -31.05 99.67 21.52
C ASN A 617 -30.75 98.17 21.59
N GLN A 618 -31.52 97.36 20.85
CA GLN A 618 -31.54 95.91 21.01
C GLN A 618 -30.76 95.24 19.88
N GLN A 619 -29.43 95.19 20.01
CA GLN A 619 -28.60 94.33 19.18
C GLN A 619 -28.63 92.90 19.73
N ASN A 620 -28.86 91.91 18.85
CA ASN A 620 -28.66 90.51 19.20
C ASN A 620 -27.15 90.26 19.36
N GLN A 621 -26.70 89.90 20.56
CA GLN A 621 -25.40 89.25 20.72
C GLN A 621 -25.50 87.84 20.12
N GLU A 622 -24.88 87.61 18.97
CA GLU A 622 -24.71 86.26 18.44
C GLU A 622 -23.70 85.52 19.31
N GLN A 623 -24.19 84.60 20.17
CA GLN A 623 -23.32 83.76 20.97
C GLN A 623 -22.64 82.72 20.08
N THR A 624 -21.31 82.70 20.07
CA THR A 624 -20.50 81.77 19.28
C THR A 624 -20.14 80.52 20.09
N ASN A 625 -19.98 79.38 19.41
CA ASN A 625 -19.60 78.11 20.00
C ASN A 625 -18.63 77.40 19.04
N GLU A 626 -17.40 77.19 19.50
CA GLU A 626 -16.30 76.67 18.68
C GLU A 626 -16.50 75.19 18.29
N PHE A 627 -17.33 74.44 19.04
CA PHE A 627 -17.58 73.01 18.81
C PHE A 627 -18.77 72.76 17.86
N GLY A 628 -18.64 73.24 16.62
CA GLY A 628 -19.46 72.77 15.50
C GLY A 628 -19.25 71.28 15.22
N ILE A 629 -20.17 70.64 14.49
CA ILE A 629 -20.16 69.17 14.30
C ILE A 629 -18.88 68.65 13.62
N PHE A 630 -18.31 69.41 12.67
CA PHE A 630 -17.02 69.12 12.05
C PHE A 630 -15.82 69.37 13.00
N ASN A 631 -15.91 70.35 13.89
CA ASN A 631 -14.85 70.67 14.84
C ASN A 631 -14.79 69.63 15.97
N SER A 632 -15.95 69.10 16.40
CA SER A 632 -16.04 67.94 17.29
C SER A 632 -15.45 66.68 16.66
N LEU A 633 -15.79 66.41 15.39
CA LEU A 633 -15.22 65.32 14.60
C LEU A 633 -13.69 65.46 14.51
N TRP A 634 -13.19 66.65 14.17
CA TRP A 634 -11.76 66.97 14.09
C TRP A 634 -11.03 66.82 15.44
N PHE A 635 -11.61 67.33 16.53
CA PHE A 635 -11.06 67.15 17.88
C PHE A 635 -10.91 65.67 18.25
N SER A 636 -11.97 64.87 18.02
CA SER A 636 -11.92 63.43 18.30
C SER A 636 -10.90 62.68 17.42
N LEU A 637 -10.60 63.19 16.21
CA LEU A 637 -9.58 62.64 15.32
C LEU A 637 -8.15 63.04 15.76
N GLY A 638 -7.90 64.31 16.10
CA GLY A 638 -6.60 64.79 16.60
C GLY A 638 -6.21 64.12 17.93
N ALA A 639 -7.20 63.85 18.78
CA ALA A 639 -7.07 63.04 20.00
C ALA A 639 -6.80 61.55 19.75
N PHE A 640 -7.23 61.00 18.60
CA PHE A 640 -6.89 59.65 18.16
C PHE A 640 -5.49 59.59 17.55
N MET A 641 -5.10 60.60 16.76
CA MET A 641 -3.81 60.64 16.06
C MET A 641 -2.63 61.14 16.90
N GLN A 642 -2.84 61.41 18.20
CA GLN A 642 -1.83 61.89 19.15
C GLN A 642 -1.19 63.26 18.79
N GLN A 643 -1.82 64.03 17.90
CA GLN A 643 -1.31 65.32 17.41
C GLN A 643 -1.81 66.53 18.21
N GLY A 644 -2.83 66.32 19.06
CA GLY A 644 -3.51 67.42 19.77
C GLY A 644 -4.55 68.13 18.90
N CYS A 645 -5.11 69.21 19.42
CA CYS A 645 -6.01 70.13 18.73
C CYS A 645 -5.97 71.48 19.45
N ASP A 646 -6.03 72.59 18.71
CA ASP A 646 -5.99 73.94 19.29
C ASP A 646 -7.25 74.27 20.10
N ILE A 647 -8.37 73.61 19.77
CA ILE A 647 -9.65 73.72 20.47
C ILE A 647 -9.70 72.65 21.57
N SER A 648 -10.09 73.02 22.79
CA SER A 648 -10.23 72.09 23.92
C SER A 648 -11.55 72.31 24.69
N PRO A 649 -12.23 71.23 25.15
CA PRO A 649 -13.51 71.36 25.84
C PRO A 649 -13.34 72.12 27.15
N ARG A 650 -14.18 73.14 27.34
CA ARG A 650 -14.14 74.01 28.53
C ARG A 650 -15.04 73.49 29.64
N SER A 651 -16.13 72.80 29.32
CA SER A 651 -17.03 72.22 30.31
C SER A 651 -16.45 70.99 31.01
N LEU A 652 -16.82 70.78 32.26
CA LEU A 652 -16.43 69.58 33.03
C LEU A 652 -16.92 68.30 32.34
N SER A 653 -18.14 68.32 31.78
CA SER A 653 -18.72 67.24 30.98
C SER A 653 -17.91 66.93 29.73
N GLY A 654 -17.54 67.94 28.93
CA GLY A 654 -16.73 67.76 27.73
C GLY A 654 -15.33 67.23 28.05
N ARG A 655 -14.73 67.71 29.16
CA ARG A 655 -13.43 67.22 29.66
C ARG A 655 -13.46 65.77 30.11
N ILE A 656 -14.55 65.32 30.76
CA ILE A 656 -14.71 63.91 31.15
C ILE A 656 -14.81 63.02 29.90
N VAL A 657 -15.63 63.40 28.91
CA VAL A 657 -15.75 62.64 27.64
C VAL A 657 -14.42 62.62 26.88
N GLY A 658 -13.73 63.75 26.78
CA GLY A 658 -12.40 63.84 26.16
C GLY A 658 -11.34 63.02 26.89
N GLY A 659 -11.35 63.00 28.23
CA GLY A 659 -10.43 62.21 29.05
C GLY A 659 -10.65 60.70 28.93
N VAL A 660 -11.90 60.25 28.88
CA VAL A 660 -12.24 58.83 28.62
C VAL A 660 -11.84 58.44 27.20
N TRP A 661 -12.02 59.32 26.21
CA TRP A 661 -11.54 59.09 24.84
C TRP A 661 -10.01 58.98 24.79
N TRP A 662 -9.27 59.89 25.43
CA TRP A 662 -7.80 59.81 25.56
C TRP A 662 -7.32 58.50 26.19
N PHE A 663 -7.97 58.02 27.25
CA PHE A 663 -7.61 56.74 27.86
C PHE A 663 -7.86 55.57 26.90
N PHE A 664 -9.00 55.58 26.19
CA PHE A 664 -9.32 54.58 25.17
C PHE A 664 -8.30 54.58 24.01
N THR A 665 -7.96 55.74 23.44
CA THR A 665 -7.03 55.82 22.30
C THR A 665 -5.60 55.43 22.70
N LEU A 666 -5.16 55.79 23.91
CA LEU A 666 -3.89 55.33 24.48
C LEU A 666 -3.82 53.79 24.53
N ILE A 667 -4.81 53.13 25.15
CA ILE A 667 -4.84 51.67 25.28
C ILE A 667 -4.90 50.97 23.92
N ILE A 668 -5.71 51.48 22.97
CA ILE A 668 -5.80 50.91 21.62
C ILE A 668 -4.46 51.01 20.87
N ILE A 669 -3.79 52.16 20.90
CA ILE A 669 -2.53 52.37 20.15
C ILE A 669 -1.36 51.62 20.80
N SER A 670 -1.30 51.53 22.14
CA SER A 670 -0.33 50.68 22.84
C SER A 670 -0.54 49.19 22.53
N SER A 671 -1.79 48.73 22.43
CA SER A 671 -2.11 47.34 22.06
C SER A 671 -1.76 47.05 20.61
N TYR A 672 -2.04 47.98 19.69
CA TYR A 672 -1.68 47.87 18.27
C TYR A 672 -0.16 47.78 18.08
N THR A 673 0.63 48.65 18.73
CA THR A 673 2.10 48.63 18.58
C THR A 673 2.74 47.37 19.17
N ALA A 674 2.21 46.85 20.29
CA ALA A 674 2.63 45.57 20.86
C ALA A 674 2.32 44.38 19.93
N ASN A 675 1.08 44.29 19.43
CA ASN A 675 0.67 43.22 18.51
C ASN A 675 1.44 43.27 17.18
N LEU A 676 1.68 44.47 16.63
CA LEU A 676 2.44 44.66 15.39
C LEU A 676 3.88 44.15 15.54
N ALA A 677 4.54 44.42 16.66
CA ALA A 677 5.88 43.90 16.95
C ALA A 677 5.90 42.36 17.07
N ALA A 678 4.89 41.76 17.69
CA ALA A 678 4.74 40.31 17.78
C ALA A 678 4.46 39.67 16.40
N PHE A 679 3.60 40.28 15.58
CA PHE A 679 3.27 39.78 14.25
C PHE A 679 4.47 39.82 13.29
N LEU A 680 5.26 40.90 13.34
CA LEU A 680 6.49 41.07 12.55
C LEU A 680 7.64 40.14 12.95
N THR A 681 7.60 39.52 14.13
CA THR A 681 8.64 38.57 14.60
C THR A 681 8.28 37.10 14.36
N VAL A 682 7.02 36.76 14.05
CA VAL A 682 6.57 35.36 13.96
C VAL A 682 5.92 35.03 12.60
N GLU A 683 6.75 34.82 11.58
CA GLU A 683 6.34 34.29 10.26
C GLU A 683 5.84 32.82 10.36
N ARG A 684 4.58 32.62 10.78
CA ARG A 684 3.98 31.27 10.87
C ARG A 684 3.76 30.67 9.48
N MET A 685 4.24 29.44 9.28
CA MET A 685 3.87 28.63 8.12
C MET A 685 2.48 28.01 8.34
N VAL A 686 1.49 28.44 7.56
CA VAL A 686 0.14 27.83 7.55
C VAL A 686 0.08 26.75 6.48
N SER A 687 -0.40 25.56 6.82
CA SER A 687 -0.72 24.52 5.83
C SER A 687 -2.16 24.70 5.33
N PRO A 688 -2.44 24.63 4.01
CA PRO A 688 -3.81 24.67 3.49
C PRO A 688 -4.55 23.32 3.64
N ILE A 689 -3.86 22.26 4.08
CA ILE A 689 -4.40 20.90 4.24
C ILE A 689 -3.85 20.31 5.55
N GLU A 690 -4.74 19.76 6.38
CA GLU A 690 -4.36 18.96 7.56
C GLU A 690 -4.84 17.51 7.45
N SER A 691 -5.95 17.25 6.73
CA SER A 691 -6.55 15.92 6.58
C SER A 691 -6.87 15.54 5.13
N ALA A 692 -7.17 14.25 4.89
CA ALA A 692 -7.72 13.80 3.61
C ALA A 692 -9.17 14.23 3.40
N GLU A 693 -9.90 14.59 4.46
CA GLU A 693 -11.25 15.14 4.28
C GLU A 693 -11.18 16.52 3.61
N ASP A 694 -10.17 17.32 3.94
CA ASP A 694 -10.01 18.67 3.38
C ASP A 694 -9.75 18.55 1.89
N LEU A 695 -8.82 17.68 1.48
CA LEU A 695 -8.61 17.28 0.08
C LEU A 695 -9.92 16.84 -0.60
N ALA A 696 -10.78 16.09 0.08
CA ALA A 696 -12.07 15.62 -0.46
C ALA A 696 -13.18 16.69 -0.45
N LYS A 697 -13.05 17.76 0.35
CA LYS A 697 -13.99 18.91 0.38
C LYS A 697 -13.71 19.90 -0.76
N GLN A 698 -12.44 20.15 -1.08
CA GLN A 698 -11.97 21.11 -2.08
C GLN A 698 -11.64 20.50 -3.46
N THR A 699 -11.35 21.35 -4.46
CA THR A 699 -10.97 20.94 -5.83
C THR A 699 -9.83 21.77 -6.46
N GLU A 700 -9.19 22.68 -5.73
CA GLU A 700 -8.08 23.52 -6.26
C GLU A 700 -6.75 22.75 -6.31
N ILE A 701 -6.48 21.98 -5.25
CA ILE A 701 -5.33 21.11 -5.09
C ILE A 701 -5.72 19.72 -5.59
N ALA A 702 -5.21 19.34 -6.76
CA ALA A 702 -5.42 18.00 -7.30
C ALA A 702 -4.65 16.96 -6.47
N TYR A 703 -5.10 15.71 -6.47
CA TYR A 703 -4.43 14.63 -5.74
C TYR A 703 -4.51 13.29 -6.50
N GLY A 704 -3.50 12.45 -6.31
CA GLY A 704 -3.40 11.16 -7.00
C GLY A 704 -2.42 10.18 -6.36
N THR A 705 -2.41 8.95 -6.88
CA THR A 705 -1.58 7.83 -6.41
C THR A 705 -0.63 7.34 -7.51
N LEU A 706 0.28 6.43 -7.15
CA LEU A 706 0.94 5.56 -8.13
C LEU A 706 -0.12 4.77 -8.94
N ASP A 707 0.10 4.62 -10.25
CA ASP A 707 -0.83 3.99 -11.20
C ASP A 707 -0.96 2.47 -11.03
N ALA A 708 0.08 1.83 -10.48
CA ALA A 708 0.15 0.40 -10.20
C ALA A 708 0.67 0.13 -8.78
N GLY A 709 -0.19 0.22 -7.77
CA GLY A 709 0.21 0.02 -6.36
C GLY A 709 -0.95 -0.29 -5.41
N SER A 710 -0.60 -0.71 -4.18
CA SER A 710 -1.56 -1.06 -3.12
C SER A 710 -2.51 0.11 -2.77
N THR A 711 -1.99 1.33 -2.79
CA THR A 711 -2.74 2.58 -2.54
C THR A 711 -3.88 2.80 -3.54
N LYS A 712 -3.66 2.59 -4.84
CA LYS A 712 -4.72 2.72 -5.86
C LYS A 712 -5.81 1.67 -5.66
N GLU A 713 -5.43 0.44 -5.33
CA GLU A 713 -6.37 -0.65 -5.06
C GLU A 713 -7.18 -0.44 -3.78
N PHE A 714 -6.57 0.17 -2.76
CA PHE A 714 -7.25 0.59 -1.53
C PHE A 714 -8.39 1.57 -1.84
N PHE A 715 -8.10 2.68 -2.54
CA PHE A 715 -9.14 3.64 -2.92
C PHE A 715 -10.21 3.01 -3.83
N ARG A 716 -9.83 2.12 -4.76
CA ARG A 716 -10.77 1.38 -5.63
C ARG A 716 -11.71 0.41 -4.89
N ARG A 717 -11.31 -0.10 -3.71
CA ARG A 717 -12.10 -1.06 -2.90
C ARG A 717 -12.71 -0.46 -1.63
N SER A 718 -12.37 0.77 -1.28
CA SER A 718 -12.83 1.40 -0.05
C SER A 718 -14.34 1.59 -0.05
N LYS A 719 -14.94 1.44 1.14
CA LYS A 719 -16.37 1.71 1.41
C LYS A 719 -16.57 2.90 2.36
N ILE A 720 -15.50 3.67 2.61
CA ILE A 720 -15.54 4.87 3.45
C ILE A 720 -15.86 6.06 2.53
N ALA A 721 -16.96 6.77 2.80
CA ALA A 721 -17.51 7.77 1.89
C ALA A 721 -16.50 8.86 1.45
N VAL A 722 -15.60 9.29 2.35
CA VAL A 722 -14.51 10.23 2.04
C VAL A 722 -13.58 9.65 0.96
N PHE A 723 -13.14 8.39 1.14
CA PHE A 723 -12.22 7.72 0.22
C PHE A 723 -12.90 7.29 -1.08
N GLU A 724 -14.21 7.01 -1.06
CA GLU A 724 -15.02 6.77 -2.26
C GLU A 724 -15.21 8.05 -3.10
N LYS A 725 -15.43 9.20 -2.46
CA LYS A 725 -15.43 10.52 -3.12
C LYS A 725 -14.07 10.83 -3.73
N MET A 726 -12.98 10.59 -2.99
CA MET A 726 -11.60 10.73 -3.50
C MET A 726 -11.33 9.80 -4.68
N TRP A 727 -11.77 8.55 -4.64
CA TRP A 727 -11.63 7.60 -5.75
C TRP A 727 -12.41 8.04 -6.99
N SER A 728 -13.64 8.53 -6.80
CA SER A 728 -14.47 9.03 -7.89
C SER A 728 -13.82 10.23 -8.57
N TYR A 729 -13.30 11.19 -7.80
CA TYR A 729 -12.49 12.31 -8.32
C TYR A 729 -11.25 11.80 -9.08
N MET A 730 -10.43 10.91 -8.48
CA MET A 730 -9.22 10.40 -9.12
C MET A 730 -9.51 9.61 -10.41
N LYS A 731 -10.68 8.99 -10.51
CA LYS A 731 -11.15 8.27 -11.71
C LYS A 731 -11.65 9.21 -12.82
N SER A 732 -12.21 10.38 -12.47
CA SER A 732 -12.76 11.35 -13.42
C SER A 732 -11.83 12.53 -13.74
N ALA A 733 -10.67 12.64 -13.09
CA ALA A 733 -9.77 13.79 -13.24
C ALA A 733 -8.97 13.75 -14.55
N ASP A 734 -9.13 14.79 -15.36
CA ASP A 734 -8.36 15.07 -16.57
C ASP A 734 -7.60 16.40 -16.41
N PRO A 735 -6.27 16.47 -16.67
CA PRO A 735 -5.37 15.38 -17.00
C PRO A 735 -5.13 14.41 -15.84
N SER A 736 -4.92 13.13 -16.18
CA SER A 736 -4.74 12.03 -15.21
C SER A 736 -3.88 12.41 -14.00
N VAL A 737 -4.42 12.18 -12.81
CA VAL A 737 -3.74 12.41 -11.52
C VAL A 737 -2.80 11.28 -11.12
N PHE A 738 -2.88 10.12 -11.78
CA PHE A 738 -1.99 8.98 -11.53
C PHE A 738 -0.60 9.19 -12.14
N VAL A 739 0.42 8.59 -11.52
CA VAL A 739 1.83 8.64 -11.97
C VAL A 739 2.42 7.23 -12.07
N LYS A 740 3.42 7.02 -12.94
CA LYS A 740 4.01 5.71 -13.22
C LYS A 740 5.11 5.32 -12.25
N THR A 741 5.83 6.29 -11.68
CA THR A 741 6.86 6.06 -10.66
C THR A 741 6.70 6.99 -9.45
N THR A 742 7.29 6.60 -8.31
CA THR A 742 7.28 7.41 -7.10
C THR A 742 7.98 8.77 -7.31
N ASP A 743 9.11 8.79 -8.03
CA ASP A 743 9.85 10.01 -8.34
C ASP A 743 9.07 10.98 -9.23
N GLU A 744 8.25 10.46 -10.16
CA GLU A 744 7.34 11.27 -10.98
C GLU A 744 6.31 11.98 -10.08
N GLY A 745 5.73 11.27 -9.11
CA GLY A 745 4.82 11.85 -8.11
C GLY A 745 5.46 12.93 -7.26
N VAL A 746 6.65 12.67 -6.70
CA VAL A 746 7.43 13.64 -5.92
C VAL A 746 7.75 14.88 -6.77
N MET A 747 8.23 14.70 -8.00
CA MET A 747 8.55 15.81 -8.89
C MET A 747 7.31 16.58 -9.36
N ARG A 748 6.14 15.93 -9.46
CA ARG A 748 4.84 16.59 -9.72
C ARG A 748 4.44 17.50 -8.56
N VAL A 749 4.55 17.05 -7.31
CA VAL A 749 4.32 17.89 -6.10
C VAL A 749 5.28 19.09 -6.10
N ARG A 750 6.58 18.85 -6.25
CA ARG A 750 7.62 19.89 -6.24
C ARG A 750 7.39 20.98 -7.30
N LYS A 751 6.96 20.60 -8.51
CA LYS A 751 6.68 21.53 -9.62
C LYS A 751 5.35 22.28 -9.47
N SER A 752 4.33 21.67 -8.88
CA SER A 752 2.94 22.20 -8.88
C SER A 752 2.68 23.36 -7.90
N LYS A 753 3.71 23.88 -7.22
CA LYS A 753 3.62 25.02 -6.29
C LYS A 753 2.49 24.89 -5.24
N GLY A 754 2.24 23.68 -4.75
CA GLY A 754 1.17 23.39 -3.78
C GLY A 754 -0.17 22.94 -4.39
N LYS A 755 -0.41 23.11 -5.68
CA LYS A 755 -1.66 22.68 -6.37
C LYS A 755 -1.73 21.19 -6.73
N TYR A 756 -0.80 20.38 -6.23
CA TYR A 756 -0.87 18.92 -6.32
C TYR A 756 -0.34 18.26 -5.04
N ALA A 757 -1.11 17.33 -4.48
CA ALA A 757 -0.74 16.47 -3.36
C ALA A 757 -0.57 15.01 -3.83
N TYR A 758 0.41 14.29 -3.30
CA TYR A 758 0.69 12.91 -3.70
C TYR A 758 0.42 11.94 -2.54
N LEU A 759 -0.30 10.85 -2.84
CA LEU A 759 -0.72 9.85 -1.86
C LEU A 759 0.19 8.61 -1.96
N LEU A 760 1.06 8.45 -0.96
CA LEU A 760 2.09 7.40 -0.90
C LEU A 760 2.28 6.85 0.51
N GLU A 761 2.99 5.72 0.63
CA GLU A 761 3.27 5.07 1.92
C GLU A 761 4.16 5.97 2.82
N SER A 762 3.81 6.07 4.11
CA SER A 762 4.33 7.07 5.05
C SER A 762 5.85 7.00 5.24
N THR A 763 6.40 5.80 5.17
CA THR A 763 7.84 5.52 5.18
C THR A 763 8.59 6.24 4.05
N MET A 764 8.03 6.27 2.84
CA MET A 764 8.62 6.96 1.70
C MET A 764 8.40 8.48 1.76
N ASN A 765 7.28 8.93 2.33
CA ASN A 765 7.02 10.35 2.59
C ASN A 765 8.04 10.93 3.60
N GLU A 766 8.19 10.25 4.75
CA GLU A 766 9.18 10.54 5.79
C GLU A 766 10.63 10.50 5.26
N TYR A 767 10.93 9.67 4.25
CA TYR A 767 12.24 9.63 3.61
C TYR A 767 12.49 10.83 2.69
N ILE A 768 11.53 11.18 1.83
CA ILE A 768 11.67 12.26 0.85
C ILE A 768 11.69 13.64 1.50
N GLU A 769 11.00 13.82 2.63
CA GLU A 769 11.10 15.02 3.48
C GLU A 769 12.54 15.24 4.02
N GLN A 770 13.31 14.17 4.23
CA GLN A 770 14.72 14.23 4.66
C GLN A 770 15.72 14.37 3.50
N ARG A 771 15.26 14.57 2.25
CA ARG A 771 16.10 14.74 1.05
C ARG A 771 16.04 16.15 0.50
N LYS A 772 17.17 16.64 -0.03
CA LYS A 772 17.25 17.97 -0.65
C LYS A 772 16.26 18.08 -1.84
N PRO A 773 15.65 19.26 -2.06
CA PRO A 773 15.89 20.53 -1.37
C PRO A 773 14.99 20.76 -0.12
N CYS A 774 14.51 19.71 0.57
CA CYS A 774 13.71 19.83 1.79
C CYS A 774 12.37 20.57 1.60
N ASP A 775 11.80 20.49 0.39
CA ASP A 775 10.64 21.26 -0.06
C ASP A 775 9.32 20.47 -0.08
N THR A 776 9.30 19.27 0.49
CA THR A 776 8.11 18.43 0.71
C THR A 776 7.86 18.26 2.20
N MET A 777 6.61 18.00 2.59
CA MET A 777 6.27 17.62 3.96
C MET A 777 5.10 16.62 4.00
N LYS A 778 5.13 15.75 5.01
CA LYS A 778 3.98 14.93 5.40
C LYS A 778 2.91 15.81 6.09
N VAL A 779 1.64 15.66 5.71
CA VAL A 779 0.50 16.25 6.45
C VAL A 779 -0.49 15.18 6.87
N GLY A 780 -1.11 15.42 8.03
CA GLY A 780 -2.08 14.53 8.66
C GLY A 780 -1.49 13.25 9.26
N GLY A 781 -2.37 12.47 9.89
CA GLY A 781 -2.09 11.09 10.27
C GLY A 781 -2.03 10.16 9.04
N ASN A 782 -1.64 8.90 9.29
CA ASN A 782 -1.77 7.86 8.27
C ASN A 782 -3.27 7.50 8.08
N LEU A 783 -3.70 7.31 6.84
CA LEU A 783 -5.11 7.05 6.47
C LEU A 783 -5.56 5.59 6.70
N ASP A 784 -4.59 4.69 6.86
CA ASP A 784 -4.77 3.29 7.20
C ASP A 784 -3.56 2.76 7.99
N SER A 785 -3.68 1.53 8.51
CA SER A 785 -2.61 0.83 9.23
C SER A 785 -2.21 -0.43 8.46
N LYS A 786 -1.04 -0.39 7.85
CA LYS A 786 -0.39 -1.49 7.13
C LYS A 786 0.97 -1.82 7.76
N GLY A 787 1.62 -2.85 7.23
CA GLY A 787 3.04 -3.06 7.46
C GLY A 787 3.72 -3.76 6.29
N TYR A 788 5.04 -3.65 6.23
CA TYR A 788 5.87 -4.53 5.40
C TYR A 788 6.15 -5.82 6.15
N GLY A 789 5.95 -6.94 5.47
CA GLY A 789 6.27 -8.29 5.98
C GLY A 789 7.24 -8.99 5.05
N ILE A 790 8.04 -9.90 5.60
CA ILE A 790 8.92 -10.76 4.81
C ILE A 790 8.09 -11.90 4.25
N ALA A 791 8.15 -12.12 2.95
CA ALA A 791 7.34 -13.12 2.26
C ALA A 791 8.15 -14.38 1.93
N THR A 792 7.49 -15.53 2.06
CA THR A 792 8.02 -16.85 1.74
C THR A 792 7.02 -17.61 0.86
N PRO A 793 7.46 -18.58 0.04
CA PRO A 793 6.55 -19.49 -0.65
C PRO A 793 5.65 -20.20 0.37
N LYS A 794 4.38 -20.42 0.03
CA LYS A 794 3.38 -20.96 0.96
C LYS A 794 3.81 -22.34 1.50
N GLY A 795 3.82 -22.51 2.82
CA GLY A 795 4.31 -23.73 3.47
C GLY A 795 5.85 -23.88 3.55
N SER A 796 6.61 -22.82 3.24
CA SER A 796 8.09 -22.85 3.31
C SER A 796 8.60 -23.06 4.76
N PRO A 797 9.60 -23.94 4.97
CA PRO A 797 10.19 -24.15 6.30
C PRO A 797 10.92 -22.91 6.83
N LEU A 798 11.27 -21.94 5.97
CA LEU A 798 11.87 -20.67 6.39
C LEU A 798 10.90 -19.77 7.16
N ARG A 799 9.58 -19.93 6.98
CA ARG A 799 8.57 -19.01 7.53
C ARG A 799 8.71 -18.84 9.04
N ASN A 800 8.76 -19.93 9.80
CA ASN A 800 8.75 -19.89 11.26
C ASN A 800 10.09 -19.35 11.83
N PRO A 801 11.27 -19.80 11.40
CA PRO A 801 12.55 -19.22 11.82
C PRO A 801 12.69 -17.74 11.48
N VAL A 802 12.31 -17.32 10.27
CA VAL A 802 12.35 -15.90 9.86
C VAL A 802 11.36 -15.06 10.67
N ASN A 803 10.16 -15.56 10.94
CA ASN A 803 9.18 -14.87 11.76
C ASN A 803 9.66 -14.66 13.20
N LEU A 804 10.27 -15.67 13.82
CA LEU A 804 10.87 -15.56 15.15
C LEU A 804 12.10 -14.63 15.16
N ALA A 805 12.90 -14.64 14.09
CA ALA A 805 14.01 -13.70 13.93
C ALA A 805 13.52 -12.25 13.86
N VAL A 806 12.49 -11.95 13.05
CA VAL A 806 11.90 -10.60 12.95
C VAL A 806 11.39 -10.10 14.31
N LEU A 807 10.68 -10.95 15.08
CA LEU A 807 10.22 -10.61 16.42
C LEU A 807 11.40 -10.29 17.36
N LYS A 808 12.44 -11.13 17.38
CA LYS A 808 13.64 -10.91 18.19
C LYS A 808 14.39 -9.63 17.82
N LEU A 809 14.48 -9.29 16.52
CA LEU A 809 15.10 -8.04 16.06
C LEU A 809 14.29 -6.80 16.45
N ASN A 810 12.95 -6.94 16.58
CA ASN A 810 12.05 -5.90 17.08
C ASN A 810 12.20 -5.72 18.60
N GLU A 811 12.17 -6.82 19.37
CA GLU A 811 12.39 -6.82 20.83
C GLU A 811 13.75 -6.25 21.25
N GLN A 812 14.78 -6.41 20.40
CA GLN A 812 16.11 -5.84 20.59
C GLN A 812 16.23 -4.36 20.15
N GLY A 813 15.17 -3.74 19.64
CA GLY A 813 15.17 -2.37 19.11
C GLY A 813 16.07 -2.17 17.87
N LEU A 814 16.51 -3.26 17.22
CA LEU A 814 17.44 -3.16 16.09
C LEU A 814 16.73 -2.62 14.84
N LEU A 815 15.45 -2.92 14.67
CA LEU A 815 14.64 -2.39 13.56
C LEU A 815 14.52 -0.86 13.63
N ASP A 816 14.26 -0.30 14.82
CA ASP A 816 14.23 1.16 15.02
C ASP A 816 15.61 1.80 14.82
N LYS A 817 16.67 1.17 15.33
CA LYS A 817 18.05 1.60 15.09
C LYS A 817 18.41 1.62 13.60
N LEU A 818 17.94 0.63 12.83
CA LEU A 818 18.09 0.60 11.38
C LEU A 818 17.21 1.65 10.68
N LYS A 819 15.99 1.92 11.16
CA LYS A 819 15.14 3.00 10.60
C LYS A 819 15.84 4.34 10.79
N ASN A 820 16.28 4.68 12.01
CA ASN A 820 16.94 5.95 12.30
C ASN A 820 18.19 6.14 11.43
N LYS A 821 19.04 5.11 11.33
CA LYS A 821 20.24 5.10 10.49
C LYS A 821 19.98 5.41 9.01
N TRP A 822 18.88 4.92 8.42
CA TRP A 822 18.61 5.04 6.98
C TRP A 822 17.65 6.19 6.61
N TRP A 823 16.88 6.72 7.57
CA TRP A 823 15.99 7.86 7.39
C TRP A 823 16.57 9.18 7.92
N TYR A 824 17.07 9.20 9.16
CA TYR A 824 17.40 10.44 9.88
C TYR A 824 18.92 10.67 9.97
N ASP A 825 19.72 9.69 10.39
CA ASP A 825 21.18 9.83 10.51
C ASP A 825 21.85 10.08 9.14
N LYS A 826 21.26 9.53 8.08
CA LYS A 826 21.61 9.75 6.66
C LYS A 826 20.70 10.80 5.98
N GLY A 827 19.99 11.61 6.75
CA GLY A 827 19.21 12.74 6.26
C GLY A 827 20.11 13.84 5.68
N GLU A 828 19.64 14.51 4.62
CA GLU A 828 20.33 15.66 4.03
C GLU A 828 19.72 17.00 4.47
N CYS A 829 18.55 16.94 5.09
CA CYS A 829 17.86 18.05 5.73
C CYS A 829 18.17 18.01 7.22
N GLY A 830 18.51 19.15 7.81
CA GLY A 830 18.76 19.22 9.25
C GLY A 830 17.49 18.96 10.06
N SER A 831 17.63 18.30 11.21
CA SER A 831 16.60 18.35 12.25
C SER A 831 16.63 19.75 12.87
N GLY A 832 15.56 20.52 12.63
CA GLY A 832 15.57 21.97 12.83
C GLY A 832 15.88 22.71 11.51
N GLY A 833 15.13 23.78 11.24
CA GLY A 833 15.26 24.53 9.99
C GLY A 833 16.63 25.21 9.85
N GLY A 834 17.20 25.19 8.64
CA GLY A 834 18.48 25.82 8.29
C GLY A 834 18.50 27.36 8.29
N ASP A 835 17.70 27.98 9.16
CA ASP A 835 17.65 29.41 9.46
C ASP A 835 18.08 29.72 10.91
N SER A 836 18.53 28.71 11.70
CA SER A 836 19.08 28.90 13.06
C SER A 836 20.52 29.49 13.06
N LYS A 837 20.72 30.52 12.25
CA LYS A 837 21.81 31.50 12.35
C LYS A 837 21.21 32.86 12.07
N ASP A 838 21.33 33.74 13.05
CA ASP A 838 20.59 35.00 13.16
C ASP A 838 20.75 35.89 11.93
N LYS A 839 19.77 35.80 11.04
CA LYS A 839 19.44 36.89 10.12
C LYS A 839 18.41 37.73 10.86
N THR A 840 18.84 38.87 11.39
CA THR A 840 17.91 39.92 11.83
C THR A 840 16.96 40.22 10.68
N SER A 841 15.67 39.92 10.85
CA SER A 841 14.68 39.97 9.77
C SER A 841 14.47 41.40 9.29
N ALA A 842 15.22 41.80 8.26
CA ALA A 842 15.14 43.12 7.67
C ALA A 842 13.72 43.36 7.13
N LEU A 843 13.03 44.36 7.70
CA LEU A 843 11.65 44.67 7.38
C LEU A 843 11.52 45.02 5.89
N SER A 844 10.71 44.27 5.15
CA SER A 844 10.58 44.50 3.71
C SER A 844 9.65 45.67 3.42
N LEU A 845 9.97 46.45 2.37
CA LEU A 845 9.11 47.53 1.87
C LEU A 845 7.71 47.04 1.51
N SER A 846 7.53 45.75 1.14
CA SER A 846 6.21 45.19 0.88
C SER A 846 5.25 45.25 2.08
N ASN A 847 5.78 45.21 3.31
CA ASN A 847 5.00 45.19 4.56
C ASN A 847 4.41 46.58 4.89
N VAL A 848 5.01 47.65 4.35
CA VAL A 848 4.63 49.06 4.59
C VAL A 848 3.99 49.70 3.35
N ALA A 849 4.06 49.04 2.18
CA ALA A 849 3.58 49.56 0.90
C ALA A 849 2.12 50.07 0.92
N GLY A 850 1.21 49.40 1.64
CA GLY A 850 -0.18 49.84 1.74
C GLY A 850 -0.36 51.20 2.42
N VAL A 851 0.52 51.56 3.37
CA VAL A 851 0.52 52.88 4.03
C VAL A 851 0.84 53.98 3.01
N PHE A 852 1.81 53.74 2.13
CA PHE A 852 2.13 54.67 1.04
C PHE A 852 0.99 54.79 0.01
N TYR A 853 0.30 53.69 -0.31
CA TYR A 853 -0.86 53.76 -1.21
C TYR A 853 -2.03 54.55 -0.60
N ILE A 854 -2.30 54.41 0.69
CA ILE A 854 -3.31 55.20 1.40
C ILE A 854 -2.91 56.69 1.43
N LEU A 855 -1.65 57.00 1.71
CA LEU A 855 -1.14 58.38 1.71
C LEU A 855 -1.29 59.05 0.33
N ILE A 856 -0.88 58.37 -0.75
CA ILE A 856 -0.99 58.88 -2.11
C ILE A 856 -2.46 59.04 -2.53
N GLY A 857 -3.32 58.07 -2.18
CA GLY A 857 -4.77 58.16 -2.41
C GLY A 857 -5.42 59.32 -1.67
N GLY A 858 -5.05 59.54 -0.41
CA GLY A 858 -5.54 60.66 0.41
C GLY A 858 -5.11 62.03 -0.14
N LEU A 859 -3.86 62.18 -0.58
CA LEU A 859 -3.37 63.39 -1.24
C LEU A 859 -4.09 63.66 -2.57
N GLY A 860 -4.32 62.61 -3.37
CA GLY A 860 -5.11 62.72 -4.61
C GLY A 860 -6.56 63.12 -4.37
N LEU A 861 -7.19 62.58 -3.33
CA LEU A 861 -8.55 62.94 -2.93
C LEU A 861 -8.63 64.38 -2.40
N ALA A 862 -7.70 64.81 -1.55
CA ALA A 862 -7.62 66.18 -1.05
C ALA A 862 -7.43 67.20 -2.20
N MET A 863 -6.56 66.89 -3.16
CA MET A 863 -6.38 67.71 -4.36
C MET A 863 -7.65 67.77 -5.21
N LEU A 864 -8.38 66.65 -5.35
CA LEU A 864 -9.67 66.62 -6.06
C LEU A 864 -10.73 67.47 -5.36
N VAL A 865 -10.86 67.37 -4.04
CA VAL A 865 -11.80 68.19 -3.24
C VAL A 865 -11.47 69.68 -3.39
N ALA A 866 -10.20 70.07 -3.23
CA ALA A 866 -9.78 71.46 -3.40
C ALA A 866 -10.06 72.00 -4.82
N LEU A 867 -9.87 71.18 -5.86
CA LEU A 867 -10.22 71.54 -7.24
C LEU A 867 -11.74 71.68 -7.45
N VAL A 868 -12.55 70.80 -6.83
CA VAL A 868 -14.02 70.87 -6.89
C VAL A 868 -14.54 72.09 -6.15
N GLU A 869 -14.03 72.39 -4.94
CA GLU A 869 -14.39 73.60 -4.19
C GLU A 869 -13.98 74.87 -4.94
N PHE A 870 -12.77 74.91 -5.51
CA PHE A 870 -12.33 76.04 -6.34
C PHE A 870 -13.24 76.23 -7.55
N CYS A 871 -13.62 75.15 -8.25
CA CYS A 871 -14.55 75.20 -9.37
C CYS A 871 -15.97 75.65 -8.95
N TYR A 872 -16.45 75.20 -7.80
CA TYR A 872 -17.76 75.55 -7.27
C TYR A 872 -17.84 77.02 -6.83
N LYS A 873 -16.84 77.48 -6.05
CA LYS A 873 -16.71 78.88 -5.61
C LYS A 873 -16.51 79.81 -6.80
N SER A 874 -15.64 79.45 -7.74
CA SER A 874 -15.40 80.22 -8.98
C SER A 874 -16.67 80.34 -9.85
N ARG A 875 -17.46 79.27 -9.99
CA ARG A 875 -18.77 79.34 -10.69
C ARG A 875 -19.78 80.21 -9.94
N THR A 876 -19.84 80.11 -8.63
CA THR A 876 -20.80 80.87 -7.80
C THR A 876 -20.51 82.38 -7.85
N GLU A 877 -19.24 82.78 -7.75
CA GLU A 877 -18.84 84.18 -7.88
C GLU A 877 -18.93 84.69 -9.34
N SER A 878 -18.68 83.85 -10.34
CA SER A 878 -18.92 84.19 -11.75
C SER A 878 -20.41 84.45 -12.04
N GLN A 879 -21.33 83.74 -11.38
CA GLN A 879 -22.77 84.02 -11.46
C GLN A 879 -23.14 85.33 -10.76
N ARG A 880 -22.53 85.66 -9.61
CA ARG A 880 -22.73 86.95 -8.92
C ARG A 880 -22.26 88.14 -9.77
N MET A 881 -21.13 88.03 -10.47
CA MET A 881 -20.51 89.14 -11.20
C MET A 881 -20.89 89.28 -12.69
N LYS A 882 -21.71 88.38 -13.26
CA LYS A 882 -22.19 88.45 -14.67
C LYS A 882 -21.07 88.59 -15.73
N VAL A 883 -19.91 87.97 -15.52
CA VAL A 883 -18.79 87.92 -16.50
C VAL A 883 -18.44 86.46 -16.82
N SER A 884 -17.99 86.20 -18.06
CA SER A 884 -17.70 84.85 -18.54
C SER A 884 -16.57 84.16 -17.75
N THR A 885 -16.80 82.88 -17.44
CA THR A 885 -16.01 82.04 -16.52
C THR A 885 -14.51 82.02 -16.80
N ALA A 886 -14.11 82.09 -18.08
CA ALA A 886 -12.71 82.08 -18.49
C ALA A 886 -11.89 83.26 -17.94
N ARG A 887 -12.49 84.45 -17.77
CA ARG A 887 -11.79 85.63 -17.24
C ARG A 887 -11.68 85.65 -15.71
N ALA A 888 -12.71 85.15 -15.02
CA ALA A 888 -12.72 85.07 -13.54
C ALA A 888 -11.63 84.12 -13.02
N ALA A 889 -11.43 82.97 -13.67
CA ALA A 889 -10.37 82.02 -13.33
C ALA A 889 -8.96 82.64 -13.50
N ALA A 890 -8.73 83.37 -14.60
CA ALA A 890 -7.44 84.03 -14.86
C ALA A 890 -7.11 85.12 -13.83
N ALA A 891 -8.08 85.96 -13.47
CA ALA A 891 -7.90 87.00 -12.44
C ALA A 891 -7.59 86.41 -11.06
N SER A 892 -8.29 85.33 -10.68
CA SER A 892 -8.08 84.62 -9.41
C SER A 892 -6.68 83.99 -9.33
N ALA A 893 -6.21 83.39 -10.43
CA ALA A 893 -4.87 82.80 -10.49
C ALA A 893 -3.75 83.84 -10.40
N ALA A 894 -3.96 85.05 -10.91
CA ALA A 894 -2.98 86.14 -10.86
C ALA A 894 -2.75 86.66 -9.43
N GLN A 895 -3.81 86.83 -8.62
CA GLN A 895 -3.67 87.33 -7.25
C GLN A 895 -2.88 86.37 -6.34
N THR A 896 -3.03 85.06 -6.52
CA THR A 896 -2.29 84.05 -5.74
C THR A 896 -0.77 84.12 -5.96
N PHE A 897 -0.31 84.74 -7.05
CA PHE A 897 1.12 84.86 -7.40
C PHE A 897 1.77 86.19 -6.97
N GLN A 898 1.03 87.11 -6.34
CA GLN A 898 1.47 88.50 -6.16
C GLN A 898 1.71 88.95 -4.70
N SER A 899 1.81 88.00 -3.76
CA SER A 899 2.17 88.26 -2.36
C SER A 899 3.68 88.02 -2.10
N GLY A 900 4.55 88.84 -2.72
CA GLY A 900 6.00 88.73 -2.53
C GLY A 900 6.78 89.97 -2.98
N GLY A 901 7.33 90.72 -2.01
CA GLY A 901 8.18 91.91 -2.21
C GLY A 901 7.55 93.21 -1.70
N GLY A 902 8.24 93.94 -0.82
CA GLY A 902 7.73 95.15 -0.15
C GLY A 902 8.71 95.70 0.91
N GLU A 903 9.79 96.31 0.45
CA GLU A 903 11.04 96.55 1.19
C GLU A 903 11.11 97.72 2.22
N ASN A 904 11.99 97.52 3.21
CA ASN A 904 12.94 98.47 3.86
C ASN A 904 12.54 99.46 4.99
N GLY A 905 13.08 99.16 6.19
CA GLY A 905 13.43 100.08 7.29
C GLY A 905 14.84 99.75 7.85
N ARG A 906 15.50 100.63 8.63
CA ARG A 906 16.95 100.51 8.93
C ARG A 906 17.47 101.39 10.10
N ILE A 907 18.76 101.20 10.47
CA ILE A 907 19.64 101.98 11.41
C ILE A 907 19.42 101.60 12.91
N LEU A 908 20.30 100.91 13.67
CA LEU A 908 21.74 101.07 14.06
C LEU A 908 21.92 102.05 15.27
N THR A 909 22.73 101.85 16.33
CA THR A 909 23.77 100.85 16.73
C THR A 909 24.05 100.85 18.27
N HIS A 910 24.53 99.73 18.84
CA HIS A 910 25.33 99.59 20.10
C HIS A 910 24.69 99.99 21.45
N ASP A 911 25.14 99.52 22.63
CA ASP A 911 26.42 98.88 23.00
C ASP A 911 26.32 97.72 24.05
N PHE A 912 27.43 97.03 24.31
CA PHE A 912 27.61 95.86 25.23
C PHE A 912 28.40 96.30 26.53
N PRO A 913 28.68 95.48 27.61
CA PRO A 913 29.12 94.07 27.56
C PRO A 913 28.81 93.11 28.77
N LYS A 914 29.31 91.86 28.65
CA LYS A 914 29.50 90.78 29.68
C LYS A 914 28.22 90.02 30.10
N THR A 915 28.15 88.68 30.29
CA THR A 915 29.07 87.49 30.20
C THR A 915 28.20 86.25 30.52
N VAL A 916 28.45 84.94 30.29
CA VAL A 916 29.41 83.98 29.63
C VAL A 916 28.74 82.58 29.86
N GLN A 917 28.87 81.43 29.17
CA GLN A 917 29.63 80.72 28.09
C GLN A 917 28.66 79.58 27.60
N THR A 918 28.74 78.82 26.50
CA THR A 918 29.36 78.80 25.14
C THR A 918 28.65 77.65 24.39
N LEU A 919 28.12 77.80 23.15
CA LEU A 919 28.79 77.69 21.84
C LEU A 919 29.10 76.24 21.33
N PRO A 920 29.18 76.00 20.00
CA PRO A 920 28.19 75.10 19.36
C PRO A 920 28.75 74.20 18.23
N CYS A 921 27.87 73.69 17.36
CA CYS A 921 28.21 73.09 16.07
C CYS A 921 28.55 74.14 14.99
N MET A 922 29.26 73.74 13.93
CA MET A 922 29.31 74.43 12.63
C MET A 922 29.32 73.44 11.46
N SER A 923 29.06 73.95 10.25
CA SER A 923 28.77 73.20 9.01
C SER A 923 29.63 73.67 7.84
N HIS A 924 29.78 72.87 6.76
CA HIS A 924 29.41 73.32 5.40
C HIS A 924 29.39 72.22 4.32
N ASN A 925 28.82 72.61 3.17
CA ASN A 925 28.41 71.79 2.01
C ASN A 925 29.55 71.26 1.11
N ALA A 926 29.24 70.23 0.31
CA ALA A 926 29.70 70.09 -1.07
C ALA A 926 28.66 69.31 -1.91
N SER A 927 28.64 69.51 -3.23
CA SER A 927 27.66 68.93 -4.16
C SER A 927 28.33 68.26 -5.36
N MET A 928 27.81 67.12 -5.86
CA MET A 928 28.00 66.67 -7.25
C MET A 928 27.05 65.51 -7.62
N GLY A 929 26.99 65.13 -8.90
CA GLY A 929 26.17 64.01 -9.37
C GLY A 929 26.67 63.39 -10.69
N LEU A 930 26.08 62.23 -11.04
CA LEU A 930 26.13 61.52 -12.34
C LEU A 930 27.50 61.31 -13.02
N SER A 931 28.04 60.09 -12.94
CA SER A 931 28.50 59.35 -14.13
C SER A 931 28.66 57.84 -13.85
N ALA A 932 28.95 57.06 -14.90
CA ALA A 932 28.83 55.60 -14.94
C ALA A 932 30.18 54.83 -14.87
N SER A 933 30.06 53.49 -14.81
CA SER A 933 31.06 52.47 -15.18
C SER A 933 32.22 52.17 -14.22
N GLY A 934 32.52 50.86 -14.01
CA GLY A 934 33.90 50.42 -13.78
C GLY A 934 34.22 49.36 -12.70
N ILE A 935 34.08 48.07 -13.06
CA ILE A 935 35.21 47.11 -13.09
C ILE A 935 36.06 46.84 -11.80
N TRP A 936 35.80 45.67 -11.19
CA TRP A 936 36.76 44.67 -10.65
C TRP A 936 37.70 44.92 -9.43
N ARG A 937 37.58 44.01 -8.42
CA ARG A 937 38.67 43.34 -7.62
C ARG A 937 39.49 44.25 -6.65
N ILE A 938 39.91 43.90 -5.42
CA ILE A 938 40.51 42.66 -4.86
C ILE A 938 40.25 42.51 -3.33
N LYS A 939 39.61 41.41 -2.92
CA LYS A 939 40.06 40.35 -1.96
C LYS A 939 40.83 40.69 -0.63
N MET A 940 40.17 40.35 0.51
CA MET A 940 40.65 39.60 1.71
C MET A 940 41.54 40.23 2.83
N LYS A 941 41.38 39.60 4.02
CA LYS A 941 42.16 39.65 5.30
C LYS A 941 42.00 40.92 6.13
N ILE A 942 42.09 40.91 7.47
CA ILE A 942 42.59 39.90 8.45
C ILE A 942 41.45 39.26 9.30
N LYS A 943 41.79 38.47 10.34
CA LYS A 943 41.00 37.44 11.06
C LYS A 943 41.45 37.38 12.55
N GLU A 944 40.50 37.25 13.49
CA GLU A 944 40.70 37.00 14.95
C GLU A 944 41.49 38.12 15.69
N ASP A 945 41.36 38.38 17.00
CA ASP A 945 41.26 37.48 18.19
C ASP A 945 40.41 38.04 19.39
N GLU A 946 40.24 37.16 20.41
CA GLU A 946 39.98 37.36 21.86
C GLU A 946 38.78 38.19 22.43
N GLU A 947 37.76 37.43 22.86
CA GLU A 947 37.21 37.28 24.24
C GLU A 947 36.91 38.44 25.24
N HIS A 948 35.77 38.25 25.91
CA HIS A 948 35.43 38.55 27.31
C HIS A 948 35.74 39.92 27.97
N VAL A 949 34.69 40.73 28.20
CA VAL A 949 34.05 40.98 29.53
C VAL A 949 32.74 41.77 29.33
N ALA A 950 31.57 41.24 29.76
CA ALA A 950 30.33 42.03 29.99
C ALA A 950 29.12 41.27 30.62
N THR A 951 29.18 39.96 30.90
CA THR A 951 27.97 39.15 31.23
C THR A 951 27.42 39.34 32.66
N LYS A 952 27.06 40.57 33.07
CA LYS A 952 26.39 40.80 34.38
C LYS A 952 25.56 42.09 34.56
N ARG A 953 24.80 42.55 33.56
CA ARG A 953 23.80 43.64 33.78
C ARG A 953 22.63 43.73 32.78
N SER A 954 21.80 42.68 32.70
CA SER A 954 20.56 42.69 31.89
C SER A 954 19.36 41.96 32.51
N HIS A 955 19.56 41.04 33.45
CA HIS A 955 18.50 40.20 34.05
C HIS A 955 17.76 40.81 35.27
N CYS A 956 17.78 42.13 35.45
CA CYS A 956 17.26 42.80 36.66
C CYS A 956 16.21 43.89 36.40
N TRP A 957 15.60 43.91 35.20
CA TRP A 957 14.54 44.87 34.83
C TRP A 957 13.25 44.21 34.31
N ALA A 958 13.29 42.92 33.95
CA ALA A 958 12.12 42.21 33.40
C ALA A 958 11.11 41.76 34.49
N GLU A 959 11.59 41.35 35.67
CA GLU A 959 10.72 40.74 36.70
C GLU A 959 9.88 41.75 37.49
N MET A 960 10.34 43.01 37.64
CA MET A 960 9.59 44.03 38.41
C MET A 960 8.30 44.49 37.72
N PHE A 961 8.21 44.41 36.38
CA PHE A 961 6.99 44.83 35.66
C PHE A 961 5.90 43.76 35.60
N PHE A 962 6.26 42.47 35.61
CA PHE A 962 5.28 41.39 35.54
C PHE A 962 4.54 41.12 36.86
N SER A 963 5.18 41.40 38.00
CA SER A 963 4.60 41.13 39.33
C SER A 963 3.39 42.04 39.66
N SER A 964 3.41 43.30 39.20
CA SER A 964 2.41 44.32 39.58
C SER A 964 1.07 44.22 38.83
N PHE A 965 0.94 43.35 37.82
CA PHE A 965 -0.26 43.26 36.97
C PHE A 965 -1.21 42.10 37.33
N ILE A 966 -0.87 41.30 38.35
CA ILE A 966 -1.65 40.12 38.80
C ILE A 966 -2.19 40.34 40.24
N GLN A 967 -2.32 41.61 40.66
CA GLN A 967 -2.84 41.97 42.00
C GLN A 967 -4.01 42.97 42.00
N ILE A 968 -4.58 43.29 40.83
CA ILE A 968 -5.83 44.05 40.68
C ILE A 968 -6.71 43.42 39.58
N PHE A 969 -7.04 42.14 39.75
CA PHE A 969 -8.19 41.46 39.14
C PHE A 969 -8.53 40.17 39.93
#